data_AF-A0AA95BXJ5-F1
#
_entry.id   AF-A0AA95BXJ5-F1
#
_cell.length_a   1.000
_cell.length_b   1.000
_cell.length_c   1.000
_cell.angle_alpha   90.00
_cell.angle_beta   90.00
_cell.angle_gamma   90.00
#
_symmetry.space_group_name_H-M   'P 1'
#
loop_
_entity.id
_entity.type
_entity.pdbx_description
1 polymer ?
#
loop_
_entity_poly.entity_id
_entity_poly.type
_entity_poly.pdbx_seq_one_letter_code
_entity_poly.pdbx_strand_id
1 'polypeptide(L)'
;MIDPYLTVELENNVFNVPIEGKTGTIKIRTNLSDWELVPKISSGYDWCKTSIGLSASDIHLLTFNVAPNEEVGRREAEFVLRGTGVESIPFRVVQLGSEPEILVNIESKLLSKEAQTFTMKVTANVEYTLQNEEKWLTLKEGPDTRGMVESEYQYSVTANIGLSPRRDIIRINSVEQSDEPVVIEVAVEQEAANVDDVIPDDIKVKVESVGMIQGTVYGDGKSGPEKTIDGDLNTHYGSGTSAKREPIIFEYTLQEGTEKVDYVILHQRKAGITVHNQLTKGEIAYKSAAVTEWTKCGSFDESIIVPSIRMDVNVVKPTHFRLTFERTPEPNQGSVALAEFECYQKAEGTDFDLAADAVYFEDNVFSQLKPTTTQADIVKITHPMIRAIAQELLDNTYPSEFRVRTYQSCKNPVTVGEGLTIGKRSICDNPTGLFFEKDKKYIIFVGDEIGDKTLNLYIKDWREGGENQTIRLKSGLNTIITTVDGTGYIQYWTDMEVYEPAVKVHVCYGNEIGFWDVRAGHTNEDWKRILNLANICVQRLNVTNAMLDVLGERVQLINTVNAFNTYCPDDIMSIMNMHDELMQIEYMMMGLVKNNAVPRNRMLGVRSWGGSPNWNGTCANFPNSEQAMLDKGVFLQNIWVFGHEFGHGNQVAQMKGAGWAEVTNNIYAQQAMYQMNNAACRLEHTEFKRQGYNDKVVADRFNAYLNDAIVKKKPYLTHEGGLVNDPEKGEYYSADPFVSLAPLWQLSLFLC
;
A
#
# COMPACT_ATOMS: atom_id res chain seq x y z
N MET A 1 31.74 6.61 -12.87
CA MET A 1 31.40 6.59 -14.31
C MET A 1 29.99 7.11 -14.42
N ILE A 2 29.69 7.93 -15.43
CA ILE A 2 28.32 8.41 -15.67
C ILE A 2 27.56 7.25 -16.32
N ASP A 3 26.36 6.93 -15.84
CA ASP A 3 25.54 5.87 -16.41
C ASP A 3 25.21 6.15 -17.89
N PRO A 4 25.13 5.11 -18.75
CA PRO A 4 24.80 5.30 -20.16
C PRO A 4 23.39 5.88 -20.29
N TYR A 5 23.21 6.89 -21.13
CA TYR A 5 21.92 7.49 -21.41
C TYR A 5 21.75 7.81 -22.89
N LEU A 6 20.51 7.75 -23.36
CA LEU A 6 20.09 8.11 -24.71
C LEU A 6 18.68 8.69 -24.61
N THR A 7 18.49 9.93 -25.05
CA THR A 7 17.19 10.63 -24.95
C THR A 7 16.95 11.47 -26.20
N VAL A 8 15.68 11.66 -26.56
CA VAL A 8 15.25 12.46 -27.71
C VAL A 8 14.39 13.61 -27.22
N GLU A 9 14.69 14.83 -27.64
CA GLU A 9 13.84 16.00 -27.40
C GLU A 9 12.74 16.07 -28.49
N LEU A 10 11.80 15.13 -28.43
CA LEU A 10 10.63 15.05 -29.30
C LEU A 10 9.44 14.53 -28.49
N GLU A 11 8.41 15.35 -28.29
CA GLU A 11 7.21 14.91 -27.57
C GLU A 11 6.51 13.77 -28.33
N ASN A 12 6.07 12.74 -27.59
CA ASN A 12 5.48 11.50 -28.09
C ASN A 12 6.28 10.73 -29.14
N ASN A 13 7.55 11.10 -29.38
CA ASN A 13 8.39 10.51 -30.42
C ASN A 13 7.74 10.56 -31.84
N VAL A 14 6.96 11.60 -32.14
CA VAL A 14 6.35 11.80 -33.47
C VAL A 14 6.74 13.16 -34.07
N PHE A 15 7.20 13.15 -35.32
CA PHE A 15 7.50 14.35 -36.11
C PHE A 15 6.51 14.47 -37.27
N ASN A 16 5.56 15.41 -37.15
CA ASN A 16 4.53 15.65 -38.16
C ASN A 16 5.04 16.58 -39.28
N VAL A 17 4.66 16.27 -40.52
CA VAL A 17 5.14 16.95 -41.73
C VAL A 17 3.96 17.32 -42.65
N PRO A 18 3.91 18.57 -43.15
CA PRO A 18 2.90 18.98 -44.12
C PRO A 18 3.06 18.26 -45.47
N ILE A 19 2.02 18.32 -46.30
CA ILE A 19 2.02 17.72 -47.65
C ILE A 19 3.18 18.22 -48.52
N GLU A 20 3.58 19.49 -48.39
CA GLU A 20 4.68 20.10 -49.16
C GLU A 20 6.08 19.58 -48.77
N GLY A 21 6.17 18.81 -47.69
CA GLY A 21 7.44 18.39 -47.12
C GLY A 21 8.06 19.46 -46.21
N LYS A 22 9.07 19.06 -45.44
CA LYS A 22 9.72 19.92 -44.45
C LYS A 22 11.14 19.44 -44.18
N THR A 23 12.03 20.38 -43.93
CA THR A 23 13.28 20.09 -43.23
C THR A 23 13.11 20.39 -41.75
N GLY A 24 13.39 19.41 -40.89
CA GLY A 24 13.26 19.53 -39.44
C GLY A 24 14.46 18.99 -38.71
N THR A 25 14.71 19.45 -37.49
CA THR A 25 15.81 18.97 -36.66
C THR A 25 15.31 18.62 -35.28
N ILE A 26 15.68 17.44 -34.77
CA ILE A 26 15.46 17.02 -33.39
C ILE A 26 16.80 16.87 -32.67
N LYS A 27 16.81 17.11 -31.36
CA LYS A 27 18.00 16.94 -30.53
C LYS A 27 17.99 15.57 -29.89
N ILE A 28 19.14 14.91 -29.94
CA ILE A 28 19.43 13.64 -29.27
C ILE A 28 20.52 13.92 -28.25
N ARG A 29 20.28 13.57 -26.99
CA ARG A 29 21.31 13.65 -25.94
C ARG A 29 21.77 12.27 -25.56
N THR A 30 23.07 12.04 -25.61
CA THR A 30 23.66 10.75 -25.23
C THR A 30 25.13 10.89 -24.90
N ASN A 31 25.60 10.06 -23.97
CA ASN A 31 27.02 9.86 -23.69
C ASN A 31 27.59 8.60 -24.38
N LEU A 32 26.80 7.90 -25.20
CA LEU A 32 27.21 6.70 -25.92
C LEU A 32 28.02 7.08 -27.16
N SER A 33 29.07 6.30 -27.46
CA SER A 33 29.86 6.46 -28.69
C SER A 33 29.40 5.53 -29.82
N ASP A 34 28.56 4.53 -29.50
CA ASP A 34 28.12 3.44 -30.37
C ASP A 34 26.61 3.47 -30.67
N TRP A 35 25.93 4.59 -30.39
CA TRP A 35 24.52 4.71 -30.72
C TRP A 35 24.29 4.82 -32.24
N GLU A 36 23.15 4.34 -32.71
CA GLU A 36 22.77 4.41 -34.11
C GLU A 36 21.27 4.66 -34.31
N LEU A 37 20.94 5.21 -35.48
CA LEU A 37 19.57 5.39 -35.97
C LEU A 37 19.27 4.32 -37.03
N VAL A 38 18.29 3.46 -36.76
CA VAL A 38 17.95 2.33 -37.64
C VAL A 38 16.52 2.50 -38.17
N PRO A 39 16.30 2.52 -39.49
CA PRO A 39 14.95 2.46 -40.03
C PRO A 39 14.36 1.06 -39.79
N LYS A 40 13.08 0.99 -39.43
CA LYS A 40 12.42 -0.30 -39.13
C LYS A 40 12.29 -1.22 -40.35
N ILE A 41 12.22 -0.63 -41.54
CA ILE A 41 12.23 -1.35 -42.81
C ILE A 41 13.43 -0.92 -43.66
N SER A 42 13.90 -1.82 -44.53
CA SER A 42 15.12 -1.61 -45.34
C SER A 42 14.91 -0.78 -46.61
N SER A 43 13.66 -0.52 -47.02
CA SER A 43 13.30 0.23 -48.22
C SER A 43 11.92 0.87 -48.08
N GLY A 44 11.65 1.99 -48.76
CA GLY A 44 10.35 2.68 -48.73
C GLY A 44 10.35 4.05 -48.04
N TYR A 45 11.49 4.48 -47.49
CA TYR A 45 11.67 5.80 -46.85
C TYR A 45 12.51 6.78 -47.69
N ASP A 46 12.61 6.58 -49.01
CA ASP A 46 13.41 7.45 -49.90
C ASP A 46 12.98 8.92 -49.88
N TRP A 47 11.73 9.16 -49.48
CA TRP A 47 11.11 10.46 -49.28
C TRP A 47 11.49 11.13 -47.94
N CYS A 48 12.04 10.39 -46.96
CA CYS A 48 12.43 10.90 -45.64
C CYS A 48 13.93 10.66 -45.40
N LYS A 49 14.77 11.63 -45.81
CA LYS A 49 16.22 11.53 -45.67
C LYS A 49 16.69 12.04 -44.31
N THR A 50 17.56 11.29 -43.65
CA THR A 50 18.11 11.65 -42.33
C THR A 50 19.59 11.98 -42.40
N SER A 51 20.04 12.98 -41.66
CA SER A 51 21.45 13.27 -41.43
C SER A 51 21.72 13.62 -39.97
N ILE A 52 22.87 13.21 -39.45
CA ILE A 52 23.26 13.45 -38.05
C ILE A 52 24.42 14.45 -38.04
N GLY A 53 24.21 15.57 -37.34
CA GLY A 53 25.25 16.55 -37.02
C GLY A 53 25.63 16.52 -35.54
N LEU A 54 26.79 17.08 -35.20
CA LEU A 54 27.26 17.27 -33.83
C LEU A 54 27.15 18.76 -33.46
N SER A 55 26.61 19.07 -32.28
CA SER A 55 26.48 20.45 -31.78
C SER A 55 27.25 20.71 -30.49
N ALA A 56 27.40 19.70 -29.62
CA ALA A 56 28.25 19.67 -28.42
C ALA A 56 28.70 18.22 -28.15
N SER A 57 29.53 17.99 -27.12
CA SER A 57 30.12 16.66 -26.82
C SER A 57 29.11 15.53 -26.57
N ASP A 58 27.88 15.86 -26.19
CA ASP A 58 26.80 14.93 -25.83
C ASP A 58 25.45 15.28 -26.50
N ILE A 59 25.42 16.25 -27.43
CA ILE A 59 24.21 16.70 -28.13
C ILE A 59 24.38 16.55 -29.64
N HIS A 60 23.62 15.62 -30.20
CA HIS A 60 23.52 15.36 -31.64
C HIS A 60 22.24 16.00 -32.22
N LEU A 61 22.36 16.50 -33.44
CA LEU A 61 21.25 17.08 -34.19
C LEU A 61 20.87 16.13 -35.32
N LEU A 62 19.74 15.44 -35.16
CA LEU A 62 19.19 14.60 -36.21
C LEU A 62 18.28 15.46 -37.09
N THR A 63 18.69 15.66 -38.34
CA THR A 63 17.95 16.44 -39.34
C THR A 63 17.22 15.52 -40.30
N PHE A 64 15.93 15.78 -40.49
CA PHE A 64 15.08 15.14 -41.49
C PHE A 64 14.91 16.10 -42.66
N ASN A 65 15.01 15.58 -43.88
CA ASN A 65 14.60 16.26 -45.10
C ASN A 65 13.53 15.40 -45.75
N VAL A 66 12.29 15.85 -45.62
CA VAL A 66 11.10 15.12 -46.03
C VAL A 66 10.57 15.76 -47.32
N ALA A 67 10.54 14.98 -48.40
CA ALA A 67 10.04 15.41 -49.71
C ALA A 67 8.51 15.58 -49.70
N PRO A 68 7.93 16.37 -50.64
CA PRO A 68 6.48 16.48 -50.78
C PRO A 68 5.79 15.11 -50.95
N ASN A 69 4.60 14.96 -50.39
CA ASN A 69 3.75 13.80 -50.59
C ASN A 69 2.73 14.07 -51.71
N GLU A 70 2.86 13.36 -52.83
CA GLU A 70 1.93 13.46 -53.97
C GLU A 70 0.79 12.42 -53.90
N GLU A 71 0.77 11.60 -52.85
CA GLU A 71 -0.22 10.53 -52.67
C GLU A 71 -1.53 11.05 -52.03
N VAL A 72 -2.59 10.26 -52.17
CA VAL A 72 -3.90 10.55 -51.58
C VAL A 72 -3.85 10.45 -50.06
N GLY A 73 -3.33 9.33 -49.55
CA GLY A 73 -3.23 9.06 -48.13
C GLY A 73 -1.95 9.60 -47.49
N ARG A 74 -1.97 9.67 -46.16
CA ARG A 74 -0.78 9.92 -45.35
C ARG A 74 0.24 8.79 -45.50
N ARG A 75 1.51 9.12 -45.29
CA ARG A 75 2.61 8.15 -45.24
C ARG A 75 3.46 8.36 -44.00
N GLU A 76 4.13 7.30 -43.55
CA GLU A 76 4.92 7.32 -42.33
C GLU A 76 6.23 6.57 -42.45
N ALA A 77 7.23 7.02 -41.70
CA ALA A 77 8.52 6.36 -41.55
C ALA A 77 8.86 6.13 -40.07
N GLU A 78 9.11 4.87 -39.72
CA GLU A 78 9.50 4.43 -38.38
C GLU A 78 11.01 4.22 -38.26
N PHE A 79 11.58 4.83 -37.24
CA PHE A 79 12.99 4.70 -36.89
C PHE A 79 13.15 4.26 -35.43
N VAL A 80 14.30 3.66 -35.13
CA VAL A 80 14.67 3.21 -33.79
C VAL A 80 16.07 3.74 -33.48
N LEU A 81 16.19 4.46 -32.37
CA LEU A 81 17.49 4.80 -31.78
C LEU A 81 17.89 3.72 -30.80
N ARG A 82 19.11 3.19 -30.93
CA ARG A 82 19.63 2.16 -30.03
C ARG A 82 21.10 2.40 -29.73
N GLY A 83 21.55 1.91 -28.57
CA GLY A 83 22.96 1.94 -28.17
C GLY A 83 23.20 0.93 -27.04
N THR A 84 24.46 0.60 -26.77
CA THR A 84 24.78 -0.40 -25.74
C THR A 84 24.38 0.08 -24.35
N GLY A 85 23.62 -0.72 -23.62
CA GLY A 85 23.29 -0.46 -22.21
C GLY A 85 22.11 0.50 -21.97
N VAL A 86 21.36 0.86 -23.01
CA VAL A 86 20.13 1.67 -22.93
C VAL A 86 18.98 0.99 -23.69
N GLU A 87 17.74 1.28 -23.29
CA GLU A 87 16.56 0.84 -24.05
C GLU A 87 16.49 1.54 -25.41
N SER A 88 15.94 0.84 -26.41
CA SER A 88 15.77 1.39 -27.75
C SER A 88 14.56 2.34 -27.78
N ILE A 89 14.72 3.50 -28.42
CA ILE A 89 13.69 4.53 -28.52
C ILE A 89 13.10 4.53 -29.94
N PRO A 90 11.87 4.03 -30.13
CA PRO A 90 11.18 4.15 -31.41
C PRO A 90 10.65 5.58 -31.61
N PHE A 91 10.69 6.09 -32.83
CA PHE A 91 10.03 7.33 -33.21
C PHE A 91 9.54 7.30 -34.66
N ARG A 92 8.57 8.16 -34.98
CA ARG A 92 7.85 8.20 -36.26
C ARG A 92 7.95 9.56 -36.92
N VAL A 93 8.11 9.57 -38.25
CA VAL A 93 7.91 10.75 -39.10
C VAL A 93 6.61 10.51 -39.86
N VAL A 94 5.60 11.35 -39.65
CA VAL A 94 4.27 11.20 -40.28
C VAL A 94 4.04 12.39 -41.19
N GLN A 95 3.69 12.12 -42.44
CA GLN A 95 3.44 13.15 -43.45
C GLN A 95 2.04 13.06 -44.02
N LEU A 96 1.35 14.21 -44.06
CA LEU A 96 0.02 14.35 -44.65
C LEU A 96 -0.01 13.96 -46.14
N GLY A 97 -1.14 13.41 -46.58
CA GLY A 97 -1.52 13.27 -47.99
C GLY A 97 -2.39 14.43 -48.48
N SER A 98 -3.11 14.22 -49.57
CA SER A 98 -4.09 15.19 -50.09
C SER A 98 -5.50 15.04 -49.51
N GLU A 99 -5.81 13.93 -48.81
CA GLU A 99 -7.05 13.79 -48.03
C GLU A 99 -7.08 14.70 -46.80
N PRO A 100 -8.23 15.33 -46.47
CA PRO A 100 -8.37 16.17 -45.28
C PRO A 100 -7.98 15.44 -43.99
N GLU A 101 -6.94 15.92 -43.31
CA GLU A 101 -6.42 15.31 -42.09
C GLU A 101 -5.74 16.36 -41.19
N ILE A 102 -5.78 16.08 -39.87
CA ILE A 102 -5.18 16.91 -38.81
C ILE A 102 -4.25 16.01 -37.99
N LEU A 103 -2.99 16.41 -37.88
CA LEU A 103 -2.00 15.77 -37.02
C LEU A 103 -1.61 16.71 -35.87
N VAL A 104 -1.42 16.15 -34.69
CA VAL A 104 -0.97 16.89 -33.50
C VAL A 104 0.30 16.23 -32.96
N ASN A 105 1.24 17.03 -32.47
CA ASN A 105 2.50 16.51 -31.92
C ASN A 105 2.34 15.88 -30.51
N ILE A 106 1.19 16.07 -29.88
CA ILE A 106 0.83 15.52 -28.57
C ILE A 106 -0.53 14.84 -28.65
N GLU A 107 -0.61 13.63 -28.11
CA GLU A 107 -1.86 12.86 -27.95
C GLU A 107 -2.51 13.18 -26.60
N SER A 108 -1.70 13.48 -25.59
CA SER A 108 -2.14 13.90 -24.27
C SER A 108 -1.07 14.77 -23.60
N LYS A 109 -1.45 15.47 -22.53
CA LYS A 109 -0.54 16.29 -21.74
C LYS A 109 -0.78 16.10 -20.24
N LEU A 110 0.28 15.67 -19.54
CA LEU A 110 0.33 15.65 -18.08
C LEU A 110 1.08 16.89 -17.58
N LEU A 111 0.51 17.56 -16.59
CA LEU A 111 0.98 18.84 -16.07
C LEU A 111 1.13 18.77 -14.55
N SER A 112 2.15 19.45 -14.01
CA SER A 112 2.30 19.56 -12.56
C SER A 112 1.20 20.45 -11.96
N LYS A 113 1.00 20.36 -10.65
CA LYS A 113 0.06 21.23 -9.92
C LYS A 113 0.34 22.73 -10.08
N GLU A 114 1.57 23.10 -10.44
CA GLU A 114 2.00 24.49 -10.56
C GLU A 114 1.47 25.17 -11.83
N ALA A 115 1.47 26.50 -11.82
CA ALA A 115 1.17 27.26 -13.03
C ALA A 115 2.29 27.04 -14.07
N GLN A 116 1.92 26.67 -15.29
CA GLN A 116 2.86 26.35 -16.35
C GLN A 116 2.31 26.70 -17.74
N THR A 117 3.19 26.68 -18.75
CA THR A 117 2.81 26.83 -20.16
C THR A 117 3.30 25.62 -20.95
N PHE A 118 2.56 25.23 -21.99
CA PHE A 118 3.04 24.24 -22.95
C PHE A 118 2.65 24.63 -24.38
N THR A 119 3.35 24.03 -25.33
CA THR A 119 3.15 24.27 -26.76
C THR A 119 2.52 23.04 -27.41
N MET A 120 1.50 23.27 -28.23
CA MET A 120 0.91 22.26 -29.11
C MET A 120 1.09 22.70 -30.56
N LYS A 121 1.54 21.77 -31.42
CA LYS A 121 1.71 21.97 -32.85
C LYS A 121 0.67 21.18 -33.61
N VAL A 122 -0.03 21.85 -34.51
CA VAL A 122 -1.03 21.25 -35.39
C VAL A 122 -0.53 21.34 -36.82
N THR A 123 -0.48 20.20 -37.50
CA THR A 123 -0.14 20.07 -38.91
C THR A 123 -1.39 19.61 -39.63
N ALA A 124 -1.98 20.44 -40.50
CA ALA A 124 -3.23 20.13 -41.17
C ALA A 124 -3.25 20.66 -42.60
N ASN A 125 -3.93 19.95 -43.49
CA ASN A 125 -4.23 20.37 -44.87
C ASN A 125 -5.70 20.81 -45.04
N VAL A 126 -6.44 20.88 -43.94
CA VAL A 126 -7.84 21.33 -43.86
C VAL A 126 -7.94 22.47 -42.85
N GLU A 127 -8.88 23.40 -43.03
CA GLU A 127 -9.17 24.40 -42.02
C GLU A 127 -9.78 23.78 -40.77
N TYR A 128 -9.45 24.30 -39.58
CA TYR A 128 -9.93 23.78 -38.31
C TYR A 128 -10.16 24.86 -37.26
N THR A 129 -10.91 24.52 -36.20
CA THR A 129 -11.12 25.30 -34.98
C THR A 129 -10.56 24.58 -33.77
N LEU A 130 -10.16 25.34 -32.73
CA LEU A 130 -9.78 24.80 -31.41
C LEU A 130 -10.76 25.28 -30.36
N GLN A 131 -11.10 24.39 -29.43
CA GLN A 131 -11.93 24.70 -28.28
C GLN A 131 -11.50 23.86 -27.08
N ASN A 132 -11.58 24.45 -25.89
CA ASN A 132 -11.44 23.78 -24.61
C ASN A 132 -12.48 24.39 -23.65
N GLU A 133 -12.92 23.65 -22.63
CA GLU A 133 -14.06 24.05 -21.80
C GLU A 133 -13.63 24.75 -20.51
N GLU A 134 -12.49 24.34 -19.96
CA GLU A 134 -12.08 24.74 -18.63
C GLU A 134 -11.28 26.04 -18.61
N LYS A 135 -11.64 26.94 -17.70
CA LYS A 135 -10.98 28.26 -17.57
C LYS A 135 -9.54 28.18 -17.10
N TRP A 136 -9.13 27.07 -16.49
CA TRP A 136 -7.77 26.89 -15.99
C TRP A 136 -6.77 26.59 -17.11
N LEU A 137 -7.25 26.14 -18.28
CA LEU A 137 -6.48 25.94 -19.50
C LEU A 137 -6.85 27.03 -20.50
N THR A 138 -5.91 27.93 -20.83
CA THR A 138 -6.20 29.08 -21.70
C THR A 138 -5.23 29.14 -22.86
N LEU A 139 -5.75 29.22 -24.08
CA LEU A 139 -4.94 29.52 -25.26
C LEU A 139 -4.46 30.99 -25.20
N LYS A 140 -3.15 31.22 -25.13
CA LYS A 140 -2.54 32.57 -25.07
C LYS A 140 -2.23 33.14 -26.43
N GLU A 141 -1.50 32.39 -27.23
CA GLU A 141 -1.03 32.81 -28.55
C GLU A 141 -1.28 31.69 -29.57
N GLY A 142 -1.70 32.11 -30.76
CA GLY A 142 -1.84 31.28 -31.95
C GLY A 142 -1.56 32.14 -33.19
N PRO A 143 -1.33 31.52 -34.36
CA PRO A 143 -0.96 32.27 -35.56
C PRO A 143 -2.09 33.19 -36.05
N ASP A 144 -1.74 34.41 -36.49
CA ASP A 144 -2.66 35.43 -37.05
C ASP A 144 -3.43 34.93 -38.28
N THR A 145 -2.82 34.02 -39.05
CA THR A 145 -3.43 33.30 -40.16
C THR A 145 -3.22 31.81 -39.97
N ARG A 146 -4.30 31.03 -39.92
CA ARG A 146 -4.26 29.56 -39.87
C ARG A 146 -3.85 29.03 -41.25
N GLY A 147 -2.55 29.04 -41.54
CA GLY A 147 -2.02 28.51 -42.79
C GLY A 147 -2.14 26.99 -42.82
N MET A 148 -2.53 26.42 -43.97
CA MET A 148 -2.68 24.97 -44.25
C MET A 148 -1.34 24.21 -44.28
N VAL A 149 -0.46 24.42 -43.27
CA VAL A 149 0.89 23.84 -43.23
C VAL A 149 1.26 23.37 -41.81
N GLU A 150 1.58 24.29 -40.89
CA GLU A 150 1.89 23.98 -39.49
C GLU A 150 1.59 25.22 -38.64
N SER A 151 0.88 25.05 -37.53
CA SER A 151 0.52 26.11 -36.60
C SER A 151 0.95 25.75 -35.18
N GLU A 152 1.52 26.72 -34.47
CA GLU A 152 1.98 26.57 -33.09
C GLU A 152 1.03 27.31 -32.13
N TYR A 153 0.56 26.63 -31.10
CA TYR A 153 -0.38 27.13 -30.10
C TYR A 153 0.23 27.06 -28.72
N GLN A 154 0.28 28.19 -28.02
CA GLN A 154 0.78 28.26 -26.66
C GLN A 154 -0.39 28.27 -25.66
N TYR A 155 -0.47 27.24 -24.84
CA TYR A 155 -1.42 27.14 -23.74
C TYR A 155 -0.79 27.58 -22.42
N SER A 156 -1.57 28.30 -21.62
CA SER A 156 -1.26 28.66 -20.24
C SER A 156 -2.19 27.93 -19.30
N VAL A 157 -1.62 27.39 -18.24
CA VAL A 157 -2.28 26.58 -17.23
C VAL A 157 -2.12 27.28 -15.88
N THR A 158 -3.23 27.52 -15.18
CA THR A 158 -3.17 28.07 -13.81
C THR A 158 -2.73 26.99 -12.81
N ALA A 159 -2.30 27.38 -11.61
CA ALA A 159 -2.01 26.42 -10.56
C ALA A 159 -3.30 25.70 -10.12
N ASN A 160 -3.21 24.38 -9.88
CA ASN A 160 -4.27 23.62 -9.26
C ASN A 160 -4.09 23.64 -7.74
N ILE A 161 -5.00 24.33 -7.05
CA ILE A 161 -5.06 24.38 -5.58
C ILE A 161 -6.05 23.35 -5.01
N GLY A 162 -6.73 22.60 -5.87
CA GLY A 162 -7.67 21.55 -5.49
C GLY A 162 -6.94 20.25 -5.16
N LEU A 163 -7.52 19.46 -4.27
CA LEU A 163 -6.95 18.19 -3.80
C LEU A 163 -7.29 16.99 -4.72
N SER A 164 -7.97 17.26 -5.84
CA SER A 164 -8.17 16.32 -6.94
C SER A 164 -7.42 16.76 -8.20
N PRO A 165 -6.93 15.81 -9.02
CA PRO A 165 -6.50 16.10 -10.37
C PRO A 165 -7.65 16.68 -11.18
N ARG A 166 -7.36 17.59 -12.10
CA ARG A 166 -8.36 18.19 -12.99
C ARG A 166 -8.02 17.93 -14.44
N ARG A 167 -9.05 17.81 -15.27
CA ARG A 167 -8.94 17.41 -16.67
C ARG A 167 -9.70 18.37 -17.58
N ASP A 168 -9.18 18.58 -18.77
CA ASP A 168 -9.84 19.28 -19.89
C ASP A 168 -9.46 18.57 -21.20
N ILE A 169 -10.21 18.84 -22.25
CA ILE A 169 -9.96 18.30 -23.59
C ILE A 169 -9.83 19.46 -24.57
N ILE A 170 -8.69 19.54 -25.25
CA ILE A 170 -8.55 20.41 -26.40
C ILE A 170 -9.13 19.68 -27.60
N ARG A 171 -10.26 20.18 -28.14
CA ARG A 171 -10.88 19.63 -29.35
C ARG A 171 -10.50 20.45 -30.56
N ILE A 172 -10.05 19.76 -31.59
CA ILE A 172 -9.67 20.32 -32.88
C ILE A 172 -10.63 19.77 -33.93
N ASN A 173 -11.49 20.63 -34.48
CA ASN A 173 -12.51 20.22 -35.45
C ASN A 173 -12.24 20.84 -36.81
N SER A 174 -12.28 20.04 -37.88
CA SER A 174 -12.27 20.59 -39.24
C SER A 174 -13.50 21.48 -39.49
N VAL A 175 -13.32 22.58 -40.20
CA VAL A 175 -14.42 23.44 -40.67
C VAL A 175 -15.10 22.76 -41.87
N GLU A 176 -16.44 22.70 -41.86
CA GLU A 176 -17.29 21.93 -42.81
C GLU A 176 -16.84 22.01 -44.28
N GLN A 177 -16.19 20.94 -44.77
CA GLN A 177 -15.89 20.72 -46.19
C GLN A 177 -16.14 19.27 -46.66
N SER A 178 -16.61 18.36 -45.78
CA SER A 178 -16.75 16.91 -46.01
C SER A 178 -17.99 16.34 -45.29
N ASP A 179 -18.57 15.25 -45.80
CA ASP A 179 -19.66 14.49 -45.15
C ASP A 179 -19.24 13.85 -43.80
N GLU A 180 -17.93 13.76 -43.55
CA GLU A 180 -17.33 13.30 -42.28
C GLU A 180 -16.31 14.34 -41.76
N PRO A 181 -16.59 15.04 -40.63
CA PRO A 181 -15.66 16.00 -40.04
C PRO A 181 -14.50 15.30 -39.31
N VAL A 182 -13.28 15.82 -39.49
CA VAL A 182 -12.09 15.36 -38.75
C VAL A 182 -12.10 15.98 -37.36
N VAL A 183 -12.08 15.14 -36.32
CA VAL A 183 -12.06 15.56 -34.91
C VAL A 183 -10.86 14.92 -34.22
N ILE A 184 -10.00 15.75 -33.61
CA ILE A 184 -8.91 15.33 -32.75
C ILE A 184 -9.15 15.85 -31.34
N GLU A 185 -8.99 14.98 -30.34
CA GLU A 185 -9.08 15.32 -28.93
C GLU A 185 -7.72 15.11 -28.26
N VAL A 186 -7.21 16.15 -27.61
CA VAL A 186 -5.99 16.09 -26.80
C VAL A 186 -6.38 16.21 -25.33
N ALA A 187 -6.24 15.12 -24.59
CA ALA A 187 -6.53 15.10 -23.15
C ALA A 187 -5.45 15.85 -22.37
N VAL A 188 -5.85 16.78 -21.52
CA VAL A 188 -4.94 17.54 -20.65
C VAL A 188 -5.33 17.24 -19.20
N GLU A 189 -4.38 16.72 -18.42
CA GLU A 189 -4.56 16.43 -16.99
C GLU A 189 -3.53 17.22 -16.18
N GLN A 190 -3.99 17.87 -15.12
CA GLN A 190 -3.13 18.55 -14.15
C GLN A 190 -3.23 17.89 -12.78
N GLU A 191 -2.08 17.65 -12.16
CA GLU A 191 -1.95 17.08 -10.82
C GLU A 191 -2.71 17.89 -9.75
N ALA A 192 -3.07 17.21 -8.66
CA ALA A 192 -3.68 17.80 -7.47
C ALA A 192 -2.65 18.58 -6.63
N ALA A 193 -3.14 19.51 -5.81
CA ALA A 193 -2.38 20.06 -4.70
C ALA A 193 -2.07 18.98 -3.65
N ASN A 194 -0.97 19.18 -2.91
CA ASN A 194 -0.67 18.35 -1.75
C ASN A 194 -1.48 18.82 -0.54
N VAL A 195 -1.75 17.90 0.39
CA VAL A 195 -2.43 18.25 1.65
C VAL A 195 -1.65 19.34 2.40
N ASP A 196 -0.32 19.30 2.35
CA ASP A 196 0.56 20.29 3.01
C ASP A 196 0.42 21.70 2.43
N ASP A 197 0.00 21.84 1.17
CA ASP A 197 -0.22 23.16 0.56
C ASP A 197 -1.52 23.80 1.05
N VAL A 198 -2.46 22.98 1.54
CA VAL A 198 -3.84 23.38 1.85
C VAL A 198 -4.12 23.36 3.35
N ILE A 199 -3.48 22.45 4.09
CA ILE A 199 -3.63 22.27 5.54
C ILE A 199 -2.30 22.59 6.22
N PRO A 200 -2.21 23.74 6.93
CA PRO A 200 -0.99 24.15 7.60
C PRO A 200 -0.57 23.15 8.68
N ASP A 201 0.74 23.06 8.93
CA ASP A 201 1.30 22.23 9.99
C ASP A 201 0.97 22.77 11.38
N ASP A 202 0.68 21.85 12.30
CA ASP A 202 0.52 22.16 13.71
C ASP A 202 1.81 22.81 14.26
N ILE A 203 1.63 23.85 15.06
CA ILE A 203 2.73 24.67 15.57
C ILE A 203 3.33 23.95 16.78
N LYS A 204 4.58 23.45 16.62
CA LYS A 204 5.34 22.89 17.75
C LYS A 204 5.61 23.99 18.78
N VAL A 205 5.08 23.81 19.98
CA VAL A 205 5.33 24.70 21.11
C VAL A 205 6.67 24.33 21.73
N LYS A 206 7.56 25.31 21.81
CA LYS A 206 8.90 25.10 22.36
C LYS A 206 8.83 24.82 23.87
N VAL A 207 9.48 23.74 24.27
CA VAL A 207 9.74 23.40 25.67
C VAL A 207 11.14 23.89 26.02
N GLU A 208 11.24 24.82 26.98
CA GLU A 208 12.52 25.49 27.32
C GLU A 208 13.40 24.64 28.22
N SER A 209 12.80 23.87 29.13
CA SER A 209 13.55 23.04 30.07
C SER A 209 12.72 21.91 30.64
N VAL A 210 13.42 20.92 31.19
CA VAL A 210 12.86 19.79 31.92
C VAL A 210 13.62 19.59 33.22
N GLY A 211 12.88 19.41 34.32
CA GLY A 211 13.40 19.04 35.63
C GLY A 211 12.86 17.68 36.05
N MET A 212 13.75 16.80 36.56
CA MET A 212 13.33 15.55 37.18
C MET A 212 13.04 15.77 38.67
N ILE A 213 11.78 15.63 39.06
CA ILE A 213 11.32 15.78 40.45
C ILE A 213 11.42 14.45 41.20
N GLN A 214 11.13 13.35 40.51
CA GLN A 214 11.21 12.00 41.05
C GLN A 214 11.62 11.03 39.96
N GLY A 215 12.50 10.08 40.29
CA GLY A 215 12.94 9.05 39.35
C GLY A 215 14.42 8.68 39.52
N THR A 216 14.90 7.82 38.63
CA THR A 216 16.33 7.47 38.52
C THR A 216 16.77 7.59 37.07
N VAL A 217 18.07 7.76 36.83
CA VAL A 217 18.67 7.81 35.49
C VAL A 217 19.53 6.57 35.30
N TYR A 218 19.52 6.00 34.09
CA TYR A 218 20.40 4.90 33.72
C TYR A 218 21.86 5.37 33.76
N GLY A 219 22.74 4.60 34.41
CA GLY A 219 24.09 5.03 34.79
C GLY A 219 25.10 5.17 33.65
N ASP A 220 24.67 5.50 32.43
CA ASP A 220 25.52 5.67 31.24
C ASP A 220 25.99 7.11 31.02
N GLY A 221 25.47 8.07 31.80
CA GLY A 221 25.76 9.50 31.68
C GLY A 221 25.19 10.15 30.41
N LYS A 222 24.30 9.47 29.68
CA LYS A 222 23.72 9.93 28.41
C LYS A 222 22.20 9.84 28.35
N SER A 223 21.57 9.21 29.35
CA SER A 223 20.14 8.92 29.42
C SER A 223 19.35 9.86 30.36
N GLY A 224 19.77 11.12 30.50
CA GLY A 224 19.15 12.10 31.41
C GLY A 224 17.82 12.67 30.91
N PRO A 225 17.05 13.39 31.76
CA PRO A 225 15.75 13.96 31.39
C PRO A 225 15.84 14.98 30.25
N GLU A 226 16.96 15.69 30.10
CA GLU A 226 17.22 16.64 29.02
C GLU A 226 17.13 16.02 27.62
N LYS A 227 17.26 14.70 27.54
CA LYS A 227 17.09 13.92 26.31
C LYS A 227 15.65 13.86 25.82
N THR A 228 14.69 14.25 26.65
CA THR A 228 13.27 14.25 26.27
C THR A 228 12.83 15.51 25.54
N ILE A 229 13.75 16.45 25.29
CA ILE A 229 13.46 17.73 24.61
C ILE A 229 14.61 18.16 23.69
N ASP A 230 15.49 17.24 23.28
CA ASP A 230 16.69 17.57 22.49
C ASP A 230 16.46 17.50 20.96
N GLY A 231 15.25 17.13 20.55
CA GLY A 231 14.81 17.06 19.16
C GLY A 231 15.34 15.85 18.39
N ASP A 232 15.92 14.86 19.09
CA ASP A 232 16.48 13.65 18.46
C ASP A 232 15.78 12.39 18.97
N LEU A 233 14.99 11.75 18.09
CA LEU A 233 14.29 10.50 18.40
C LEU A 233 15.21 9.28 18.61
N ASN A 234 16.53 9.43 18.40
CA ASN A 234 17.52 8.39 18.66
C ASN A 234 18.16 8.52 20.05
N THR A 235 18.04 9.68 20.70
CA THR A 235 18.33 9.88 22.12
C THR A 235 17.09 9.60 22.96
N HIS A 236 17.29 9.35 24.25
CA HIS A 236 16.17 9.12 25.18
C HIS A 236 16.61 9.30 26.62
N TYR A 237 15.66 9.68 27.46
CA TYR A 237 15.72 9.38 28.87
C TYR A 237 15.55 7.87 29.05
N GLY A 238 16.39 7.29 29.91
CA GLY A 238 16.30 5.89 30.33
C GLY A 238 16.33 5.83 31.84
N SER A 239 15.30 5.24 32.46
CA SER A 239 15.29 5.08 33.90
C SER A 239 16.31 4.03 34.34
N GLY A 240 17.03 4.25 35.45
CA GLY A 240 17.85 3.21 36.06
C GLY A 240 16.98 2.06 36.61
N THR A 241 17.51 0.83 36.63
CA THR A 241 16.79 -0.33 37.20
C THR A 241 16.71 -0.20 38.73
N SER A 242 15.51 -0.06 39.29
CA SER A 242 15.32 0.00 40.76
C SER A 242 14.31 -1.05 41.23
N ALA A 243 14.60 -1.69 42.37
CA ALA A 243 13.65 -2.58 43.06
C ALA A 243 12.42 -1.83 43.60
N LYS A 244 12.53 -0.49 43.79
CA LYS A 244 11.41 0.40 44.13
C LYS A 244 10.74 0.90 42.85
N ARG A 245 9.42 0.66 42.72
CA ARG A 245 8.58 1.04 41.58
C ARG A 245 7.91 2.41 41.79
N GLU A 246 8.70 3.39 42.21
CA GLU A 246 8.17 4.75 42.31
C GLU A 246 7.97 5.33 40.89
N PRO A 247 6.87 6.06 40.64
CA PRO A 247 6.66 6.75 39.36
C PRO A 247 7.79 7.72 39.04
N ILE A 248 8.03 7.94 37.74
CA ILE A 248 8.89 9.02 37.26
C ILE A 248 8.05 10.28 37.16
N ILE A 249 8.58 11.41 37.64
CA ILE A 249 7.92 12.72 37.59
C ILE A 249 8.87 13.72 36.95
N PHE A 250 8.46 14.23 35.79
CA PHE A 250 9.12 15.31 35.07
C PHE A 250 8.26 16.56 35.09
N GLU A 251 8.91 17.71 35.24
CA GLU A 251 8.30 19.03 35.08
C GLU A 251 8.95 19.74 33.90
N TYR A 252 8.12 20.14 32.95
CA TYR A 252 8.51 20.83 31.72
C TYR A 252 8.08 22.29 31.81
N THR A 253 8.99 23.21 31.49
CA THR A 253 8.69 24.64 31.37
C THR A 253 8.55 24.99 29.89
N LEU A 254 7.43 25.62 29.53
CA LEU A 254 7.17 26.06 28.15
C LEU A 254 7.74 27.45 27.89
N GLN A 255 7.91 27.78 26.61
CA GLN A 255 8.31 29.11 26.17
C GLN A 255 7.33 30.19 26.68
N GLU A 256 7.90 31.32 27.12
CA GLU A 256 7.11 32.50 27.49
C GLU A 256 6.25 32.97 26.30
N GLY A 257 4.99 33.32 26.56
CA GLY A 257 4.04 33.72 25.53
C GLY A 257 3.34 32.57 24.81
N THR A 258 3.48 31.32 25.28
CA THR A 258 2.65 30.20 24.80
C THR A 258 1.17 30.50 25.04
N GLU A 259 0.40 30.65 23.98
CA GLU A 259 -1.04 30.98 24.06
C GLU A 259 -1.91 29.74 24.25
N LYS A 260 -1.52 28.60 23.65
CA LYS A 260 -2.29 27.35 23.69
C LYS A 260 -1.41 26.13 23.50
N VAL A 261 -1.80 25.01 24.11
CA VAL A 261 -1.31 23.66 23.77
C VAL A 261 -2.54 22.78 23.63
N ASP A 262 -2.79 22.29 22.43
CA ASP A 262 -3.94 21.43 22.13
C ASP A 262 -3.64 19.97 22.49
N TYR A 263 -2.44 19.49 22.21
CA TYR A 263 -2.03 18.13 22.52
C TYR A 263 -0.54 18.00 22.82
N VAL A 264 -0.19 16.88 23.45
CA VAL A 264 1.18 16.47 23.79
C VAL A 264 1.45 15.10 23.15
N ILE A 265 2.65 14.92 22.61
CA ILE A 265 3.14 13.63 22.11
C ILE A 265 4.32 13.16 22.98
N LEU A 266 4.25 11.91 23.42
CA LEU A 266 5.36 11.19 24.04
C LEU A 266 5.92 10.19 23.05
N HIS A 267 7.14 10.39 22.56
CA HIS A 267 7.79 9.42 21.68
C HIS A 267 8.55 8.39 22.50
N GLN A 268 8.31 7.11 22.22
CA GLN A 268 9.13 6.04 22.80
C GLN A 268 10.46 5.95 22.08
N ARG A 269 11.45 5.31 22.73
CA ARG A 269 12.75 5.03 22.13
C ARG A 269 12.57 4.25 20.81
N LYS A 270 13.14 4.74 19.71
CA LYS A 270 12.99 4.13 18.37
C LYS A 270 13.54 2.71 18.26
N ALA A 271 14.75 2.45 18.79
CA ALA A 271 15.43 1.16 18.69
C ALA A 271 15.71 0.55 20.07
N GLY A 272 15.34 -0.72 20.29
CA GLY A 272 15.56 -1.42 21.57
C GLY A 272 14.45 -1.21 22.61
N ILE A 273 13.27 -0.75 22.17
CA ILE A 273 12.05 -0.78 22.96
C ILE A 273 11.54 -2.22 23.07
N THR A 274 11.09 -2.59 24.26
CA THR A 274 10.64 -3.93 24.66
C THR A 274 9.53 -3.77 25.70
N VAL A 275 8.86 -4.88 26.04
CA VAL A 275 7.87 -4.90 27.12
C VAL A 275 8.44 -4.49 28.49
N HIS A 276 9.77 -4.48 28.66
CA HIS A 276 10.47 -4.17 29.91
C HIS A 276 10.86 -2.69 30.06
N ASN A 277 10.72 -1.88 29.01
CA ASN A 277 11.11 -0.46 29.02
C ASN A 277 10.14 0.47 28.30
N GLN A 278 8.97 -0.03 27.90
CA GLN A 278 7.91 0.74 27.24
C GLN A 278 7.21 1.74 28.19
N LEU A 279 6.62 2.79 27.61
CA LEU A 279 5.59 3.58 28.27
C LEU A 279 4.32 2.74 28.37
N THR A 280 3.79 2.60 29.57
CA THR A 280 2.54 1.87 29.84
C THR A 280 1.48 2.84 30.32
N LYS A 281 1.70 3.45 31.49
CA LYS A 281 0.67 4.27 32.13
C LYS A 281 1.21 5.57 32.68
N GLY A 282 0.45 6.65 32.53
CA GLY A 282 0.81 7.94 33.08
C GLY A 282 -0.27 8.99 32.97
N GLU A 283 -0.01 10.15 33.57
CA GLU A 283 -0.88 11.31 33.55
C GLU A 283 -0.09 12.61 33.37
N ILE A 284 -0.77 13.59 32.79
CA ILE A 284 -0.24 14.93 32.57
C ILE A 284 -1.10 15.95 33.31
N ALA A 285 -0.44 16.85 34.03
CA ALA A 285 -1.04 17.99 34.71
C ALA A 285 -0.37 19.28 34.24
N TYR A 286 -1.07 20.42 34.36
CA TYR A 286 -0.55 21.72 33.94
C TYR A 286 -0.62 22.76 35.05
N LYS A 287 0.13 23.85 34.83
CA LYS A 287 -0.05 25.14 35.50
C LYS A 287 -0.11 26.26 34.47
N SER A 288 -0.76 27.36 34.86
CA SER A 288 -0.80 28.62 34.12
C SER A 288 -0.81 29.79 35.11
N ALA A 289 -0.84 31.03 34.60
CA ALA A 289 -1.04 32.19 35.46
C ALA A 289 -2.38 32.15 36.23
N ALA A 290 -3.41 31.52 35.66
CA ALA A 290 -4.72 31.37 36.28
C ALA A 290 -4.85 30.08 37.13
N VAL A 291 -4.05 29.06 36.83
CA VAL A 291 -4.08 27.74 37.47
C VAL A 291 -2.74 27.50 38.16
N THR A 292 -2.66 27.87 39.44
CA THR A 292 -1.42 27.83 40.22
C THR A 292 -1.14 26.46 40.85
N GLU A 293 -2.16 25.60 40.97
CA GLU A 293 -2.07 24.22 41.45
C GLU A 293 -2.03 23.24 40.29
N TRP A 294 -1.32 22.12 40.47
CA TRP A 294 -1.24 21.08 39.45
C TRP A 294 -2.61 20.50 39.15
N THR A 295 -3.12 20.78 37.94
CA THR A 295 -4.44 20.33 37.50
C THR A 295 -4.28 19.31 36.39
N LYS A 296 -4.84 18.11 36.56
CA LYS A 296 -4.81 17.04 35.56
C LYS A 296 -5.49 17.50 34.27
N CYS A 297 -4.85 17.25 33.13
CA CYS A 297 -5.35 17.59 31.79
C CYS A 297 -5.24 16.43 30.78
N GLY A 298 -4.65 15.30 31.17
CA GLY A 298 -4.63 14.10 30.32
C GLY A 298 -4.08 12.88 31.04
N SER A 299 -4.23 11.72 30.41
CA SER A 299 -3.63 10.46 30.84
C SER A 299 -3.56 9.47 29.68
N PHE A 300 -2.71 8.46 29.84
CA PHE A 300 -2.59 7.32 28.93
C PHE A 300 -2.46 6.02 29.71
N ASP A 301 -2.94 4.93 29.11
CA ASP A 301 -2.85 3.56 29.63
C ASP A 301 -2.75 2.59 28.43
N GLU A 302 -1.53 2.20 28.12
CA GLU A 302 -1.14 1.40 26.96
C GLU A 302 -0.65 0.01 27.41
N SER A 303 -1.19 -1.02 26.77
CA SER A 303 -0.85 -2.42 27.02
C SER A 303 0.09 -3.01 25.96
N ILE A 304 0.35 -2.27 24.88
CA ILE A 304 1.21 -2.67 23.76
C ILE A 304 2.28 -1.60 23.52
N ILE A 305 3.38 -2.02 22.89
CA ILE A 305 4.43 -1.11 22.47
C ILE A 305 3.88 -0.26 21.32
N VAL A 306 3.74 1.04 21.54
CA VAL A 306 3.39 2.03 20.51
C VAL A 306 4.57 2.97 20.26
N PRO A 307 4.85 3.37 19.01
CA PRO A 307 5.96 4.30 18.72
C PRO A 307 5.84 5.64 19.47
N SER A 308 4.61 6.13 19.62
CA SER A 308 4.32 7.37 20.35
C SER A 308 2.91 7.34 20.96
N ILE A 309 2.70 8.19 21.96
CA ILE A 309 1.44 8.35 22.69
C ILE A 309 1.01 9.81 22.60
N ARG A 310 -0.19 10.07 22.06
CA ARG A 310 -0.77 11.41 21.95
C ARG A 310 -1.87 11.63 22.99
N MET A 311 -1.74 12.66 23.80
CA MET A 311 -2.76 13.13 24.75
C MET A 311 -3.29 14.50 24.32
N ASP A 312 -4.60 14.62 24.07
CA ASP A 312 -5.22 15.92 23.81
C ASP A 312 -5.50 16.60 25.15
N VAL A 313 -4.86 17.74 25.41
CA VAL A 313 -4.85 18.43 26.70
C VAL A 313 -5.66 19.72 26.68
N ASN A 314 -5.81 20.36 25.50
CA ASN A 314 -6.62 21.55 25.26
C ASN A 314 -6.44 22.67 26.32
N VAL A 315 -5.19 23.00 26.63
CA VAL A 315 -4.85 23.96 27.69
C VAL A 315 -4.55 25.34 27.10
N VAL A 316 -5.14 26.38 27.70
CA VAL A 316 -4.91 27.79 27.33
C VAL A 316 -3.86 28.39 28.26
N LYS A 317 -2.89 29.08 27.67
CA LYS A 317 -1.77 29.77 28.35
C LYS A 317 -1.00 28.91 29.38
N PRO A 318 -0.68 27.64 29.08
CA PRO A 318 0.12 26.84 30.00
C PRO A 318 1.52 27.42 30.14
N THR A 319 2.06 27.41 31.36
CA THR A 319 3.46 27.75 31.63
C THR A 319 4.29 26.50 31.92
N HIS A 320 3.67 25.47 32.51
CA HIS A 320 4.34 24.23 32.87
C HIS A 320 3.43 23.02 32.64
N PHE A 321 4.05 21.89 32.31
CA PHE A 321 3.44 20.57 32.38
C PHE A 321 4.19 19.69 33.39
N ARG A 322 3.48 18.82 34.08
CA ARG A 322 4.04 17.74 34.89
C ARG A 322 3.57 16.42 34.31
N LEU A 323 4.53 15.60 33.88
CA LEU A 323 4.29 14.24 33.44
C LEU A 323 4.65 13.28 34.57
N THR A 324 3.67 12.50 35.03
CA THR A 324 3.85 11.42 36.01
C THR A 324 3.60 10.09 35.30
N PHE A 325 4.56 9.18 35.29
CA PHE A 325 4.43 7.92 34.57
C PHE A 325 5.01 6.74 35.34
N GLU A 326 4.31 5.61 35.25
CA GLU A 326 4.64 4.38 35.95
C GLU A 326 5.75 3.62 35.21
N ARG A 327 6.54 2.87 35.96
CA ARG A 327 7.47 1.89 35.38
C ARG A 327 6.70 0.66 34.90
N THR A 328 7.22 -0.01 33.88
CA THR A 328 6.65 -1.28 33.39
C THR A 328 6.44 -2.30 34.53
N PRO A 329 5.25 -2.94 34.62
CA PRO A 329 4.90 -3.84 35.71
C PRO A 329 5.52 -5.24 35.56
N GLU A 330 6.85 -5.33 35.70
CA GLU A 330 7.63 -6.59 35.61
C GLU A 330 8.37 -6.88 36.93
N PRO A 331 8.34 -8.11 37.48
CA PRO A 331 9.11 -8.46 38.68
C PRO A 331 10.61 -8.23 38.45
N ASN A 332 11.20 -7.30 39.23
CA ASN A 332 12.64 -7.06 39.34
C ASN A 332 13.38 -6.44 38.12
N GLN A 333 12.70 -6.08 37.02
CA GLN A 333 13.36 -5.52 35.81
C GLN A 333 12.64 -4.33 35.15
N GLY A 334 11.52 -3.84 35.71
CA GLY A 334 10.74 -2.76 35.11
C GLY A 334 11.49 -1.43 34.99
N SER A 335 11.72 -0.99 33.76
CA SER A 335 12.28 0.32 33.41
C SER A 335 11.33 1.08 32.50
N VAL A 336 11.69 2.32 32.15
CA VAL A 336 10.96 3.14 31.18
C VAL A 336 11.94 3.99 30.39
N ALA A 337 11.67 4.15 29.09
CA ALA A 337 12.40 5.02 28.20
C ALA A 337 11.47 6.00 27.48
N LEU A 338 11.85 7.27 27.44
CA LEU A 338 11.13 8.35 26.77
C LEU A 338 12.10 9.08 25.85
N ALA A 339 11.86 9.06 24.55
CA ALA A 339 12.68 9.73 23.56
C ALA A 339 12.38 11.22 23.54
N GLU A 340 11.13 11.63 23.37
CA GLU A 340 10.76 13.04 23.25
C GLU A 340 9.41 13.34 23.92
N PHE A 341 9.30 14.53 24.50
CA PHE A 341 8.08 15.15 25.02
C PHE A 341 7.84 16.41 24.19
N GLU A 342 6.80 16.37 23.36
CA GLU A 342 6.50 17.46 22.44
C GLU A 342 5.12 18.04 22.72
N CYS A 343 5.02 19.37 22.68
CA CYS A 343 3.77 20.11 22.79
C CYS A 343 3.41 20.71 21.45
N TYR A 344 2.13 20.71 21.11
CA TYR A 344 1.64 21.28 19.85
C TYR A 344 0.39 22.11 20.06
N GLN A 345 0.35 23.23 19.35
CA GLN A 345 -0.86 23.99 19.08
C GLN A 345 -1.36 23.60 17.69
N LYS A 346 -2.64 23.27 17.57
CA LYS A 346 -3.25 22.98 16.27
C LYS A 346 -3.19 24.23 15.39
N ALA A 347 -2.82 24.05 14.13
CA ALA A 347 -2.88 25.13 13.15
C ALA A 347 -4.32 25.62 12.91
N GLU A 348 -5.30 24.73 13.15
CA GLU A 348 -6.74 24.97 13.05
C GLU A 348 -7.26 26.06 14.03
N GLY A 349 -6.41 26.54 14.95
CA GLY A 349 -6.75 27.37 16.11
C GLY A 349 -7.26 28.80 15.88
N THR A 350 -7.55 29.26 14.66
CA THR A 350 -8.30 30.52 14.45
C THR A 350 -9.28 30.58 13.26
N ASP A 351 -9.26 29.68 12.26
CA ASP A 351 -10.03 29.88 11.00
C ASP A 351 -10.99 28.74 10.58
N PHE A 352 -10.90 27.51 11.13
CA PHE A 352 -11.78 26.39 10.74
C PHE A 352 -12.69 25.93 11.89
N ASP A 353 -13.99 25.89 11.63
CA ASP A 353 -15.03 25.47 12.57
C ASP A 353 -15.72 24.20 12.06
N LEU A 354 -15.17 23.04 12.45
CA LEU A 354 -15.72 21.73 12.06
C LEU A 354 -17.16 21.52 12.52
N ALA A 355 -17.57 22.13 13.63
CA ALA A 355 -18.95 22.03 14.11
C ALA A 355 -19.91 22.83 13.23
N ALA A 356 -19.49 24.02 12.77
CA ALA A 356 -20.22 24.79 11.78
C ALA A 356 -20.23 24.11 10.41
N ASP A 357 -19.13 23.45 10.01
CA ASP A 357 -19.05 22.71 8.74
C ASP A 357 -19.97 21.47 8.76
N ALA A 358 -20.06 20.77 9.89
CA ALA A 358 -20.83 19.53 10.01
C ALA A 358 -22.35 19.73 9.79
N VAL A 359 -22.85 20.97 9.90
CA VAL A 359 -24.28 21.26 9.68
C VAL A 359 -24.74 20.97 8.25
N TYR A 360 -23.82 20.87 7.28
CA TYR A 360 -24.11 20.60 5.87
C TYR A 360 -24.04 19.11 5.49
N PHE A 361 -23.65 18.24 6.43
CA PHE A 361 -23.42 16.80 6.21
C PHE A 361 -24.40 15.94 7.00
N GLU A 362 -24.69 14.74 6.50
CA GLU A 362 -25.53 13.75 7.19
C GLU A 362 -24.79 12.98 8.28
N ASP A 363 -23.45 12.94 8.19
CA ASP A 363 -22.58 12.23 9.12
C ASP A 363 -21.49 13.14 9.72
N ASN A 364 -20.83 12.63 10.74
CA ASN A 364 -19.74 13.28 11.48
C ASN A 364 -18.36 13.05 10.87
N VAL A 365 -18.28 12.39 9.71
CA VAL A 365 -17.02 12.15 8.97
C VAL A 365 -16.97 12.89 7.64
N PHE A 366 -17.94 13.78 7.38
CA PHE A 366 -17.98 14.64 6.19
C PHE A 366 -18.00 13.86 4.87
N SER A 367 -18.72 12.73 4.83
CA SER A 367 -18.73 11.84 3.66
C SER A 367 -20.00 11.92 2.82
N GLN A 368 -21.06 12.54 3.34
CA GLN A 368 -22.33 12.67 2.64
C GLN A 368 -22.99 14.01 2.95
N LEU A 369 -23.32 14.78 1.92
CA LEU A 369 -24.06 16.03 2.08
C LEU A 369 -25.53 15.77 2.43
N LYS A 370 -26.12 16.68 3.20
CA LYS A 370 -27.58 16.73 3.33
C LYS A 370 -28.22 17.03 1.96
N PRO A 371 -29.41 16.49 1.66
CA PRO A 371 -30.09 16.75 0.39
C PRO A 371 -30.44 18.23 0.16
N THR A 372 -30.43 19.03 1.22
CA THR A 372 -30.72 20.47 1.20
C THR A 372 -29.48 21.34 1.01
N THR A 373 -28.27 20.78 1.03
CA THR A 373 -27.04 21.57 0.93
C THR A 373 -26.87 22.12 -0.48
N THR A 374 -26.60 23.41 -0.60
CA THR A 374 -26.47 24.12 -1.88
C THR A 374 -25.05 24.62 -2.14
N GLN A 375 -24.76 25.04 -3.38
CA GLN A 375 -23.49 25.69 -3.73
C GLN A 375 -23.16 26.90 -2.83
N ALA A 376 -24.18 27.67 -2.43
CA ALA A 376 -24.00 28.82 -1.55
C ALA A 376 -23.64 28.42 -0.11
N ASP A 377 -23.99 27.20 0.30
CA ASP A 377 -23.64 26.65 1.60
C ASP A 377 -22.21 26.09 1.61
N ILE A 378 -21.79 25.46 0.51
CA ILE A 378 -20.41 24.94 0.37
C ILE A 378 -19.38 26.07 0.54
N VAL A 379 -19.63 27.26 0.02
CA VAL A 379 -18.73 28.42 0.17
C VAL A 379 -18.56 28.85 1.64
N LYS A 380 -19.52 28.50 2.53
CA LYS A 380 -19.45 28.79 3.97
C LYS A 380 -18.64 27.75 4.74
N ILE A 381 -18.35 26.60 4.15
CA ILE A 381 -17.51 25.58 4.78
C ILE A 381 -16.12 26.17 4.96
N THR A 382 -15.68 26.20 6.21
CA THR A 382 -14.47 26.86 6.64
C THR A 382 -13.24 26.01 6.31
N HIS A 383 -13.28 24.72 6.61
CA HIS A 383 -12.17 23.81 6.36
C HIS A 383 -11.98 23.55 4.86
N PRO A 384 -10.81 23.86 4.27
CA PRO A 384 -10.63 23.86 2.81
C PRO A 384 -10.76 22.47 2.19
N MET A 385 -10.26 21.43 2.84
CA MET A 385 -10.43 20.05 2.37
C MET A 385 -11.89 19.58 2.42
N ILE A 386 -12.62 19.82 3.53
CA ILE A 386 -14.04 19.50 3.64
C ILE A 386 -14.85 20.28 2.60
N ARG A 387 -14.50 21.54 2.34
CA ARG A 387 -15.14 22.34 1.29
C ARG A 387 -14.93 21.75 -0.09
N ALA A 388 -13.71 21.31 -0.40
CA ALA A 388 -13.41 20.64 -1.67
C ALA A 388 -14.18 19.32 -1.80
N ILE A 389 -14.21 18.50 -0.74
CA ILE A 389 -15.00 17.26 -0.71
C ILE A 389 -16.49 17.55 -0.89
N ALA A 390 -17.03 18.56 -0.20
CA ALA A 390 -18.41 18.98 -0.34
C ALA A 390 -18.74 19.38 -1.78
N GLN A 391 -17.84 20.12 -2.45
CA GLN A 391 -18.00 20.47 -3.86
C GLN A 391 -18.09 19.21 -4.73
N GLU A 392 -17.13 18.29 -4.57
CA GLU A 392 -17.10 17.04 -5.35
C GLU A 392 -18.27 16.10 -5.02
N LEU A 393 -18.78 16.12 -3.79
CA LEU A 393 -20.00 15.40 -3.41
C LEU A 393 -21.24 16.02 -4.06
N LEU A 394 -21.33 17.36 -4.14
CA LEU A 394 -22.44 18.04 -4.83
C LEU A 394 -22.41 17.74 -6.33
N ASP A 395 -21.22 17.69 -6.92
CA ASP A 395 -20.99 17.42 -8.33
C ASP A 395 -21.04 15.92 -8.68
N ASN A 396 -21.16 15.04 -7.68
CA ASN A 396 -21.10 13.57 -7.78
C ASN A 396 -19.81 13.04 -8.42
N THR A 397 -18.68 13.68 -8.13
CA THR A 397 -17.35 13.34 -8.65
C THR A 397 -16.40 12.77 -7.58
N TYR A 398 -16.74 12.88 -6.29
CA TYR A 398 -15.90 12.33 -5.21
C TYR A 398 -15.97 10.79 -5.16
N PRO A 399 -14.87 10.05 -5.40
CA PRO A 399 -14.88 8.61 -5.28
C PRO A 399 -14.84 8.20 -3.80
N SER A 400 -15.91 7.56 -3.33
CA SER A 400 -16.10 7.26 -1.91
C SER A 400 -15.86 5.81 -1.53
N GLU A 401 -15.82 4.88 -2.49
CA GLU A 401 -15.86 3.42 -2.25
C GLU A 401 -14.79 2.93 -1.26
N PHE A 402 -13.53 3.34 -1.44
CA PHE A 402 -12.44 2.94 -0.54
C PHE A 402 -12.05 4.06 0.43
N ARG A 403 -12.31 5.31 0.07
CA ARG A 403 -12.04 6.47 0.94
C ARG A 403 -12.97 6.55 2.14
N VAL A 404 -14.22 6.07 2.02
CA VAL A 404 -15.25 6.14 3.05
C VAL A 404 -15.80 4.75 3.29
N ARG A 405 -15.49 4.16 4.46
CA ARG A 405 -15.95 2.80 4.78
C ARG A 405 -16.36 2.66 6.23
N THR A 406 -17.30 1.74 6.47
CA THR A 406 -17.75 1.37 7.80
C THR A 406 -17.12 0.04 8.20
N TYR A 407 -16.36 0.04 9.30
CA TYR A 407 -15.59 -1.09 9.77
C TYR A 407 -16.28 -1.76 10.95
N GLN A 408 -16.48 -3.06 10.85
CA GLN A 408 -17.00 -3.89 11.94
C GLN A 408 -15.87 -4.27 12.88
N SER A 409 -16.17 -4.34 14.18
CA SER A 409 -15.25 -4.97 15.12
C SER A 409 -15.14 -6.47 14.83
N CYS A 410 -13.99 -7.05 15.17
CA CYS A 410 -13.85 -8.50 15.25
C CYS A 410 -13.08 -8.87 16.51
N LYS A 411 -13.12 -10.16 16.88
CA LYS A 411 -12.30 -10.64 17.99
C LYS A 411 -10.82 -10.51 17.62
N ASN A 412 -10.00 -10.14 18.59
CA ASN A 412 -8.55 -10.01 18.39
C ASN A 412 -7.96 -11.30 17.81
N PRO A 413 -7.27 -11.26 16.64
CA PRO A 413 -6.71 -12.44 15.99
C PRO A 413 -5.73 -13.25 16.85
N VAL A 414 -5.08 -12.60 17.82
CA VAL A 414 -4.20 -13.26 18.80
C VAL A 414 -5.04 -14.08 19.77
N THR A 415 -6.06 -13.48 20.37
CA THR A 415 -6.97 -14.13 21.33
C THR A 415 -7.75 -15.28 20.67
N VAL A 416 -8.09 -15.15 19.38
CA VAL A 416 -8.67 -16.25 18.59
C VAL A 416 -7.72 -17.45 18.52
N GLY A 417 -6.45 -17.21 18.14
CA GLY A 417 -5.44 -18.26 18.05
C GLY A 417 -5.18 -18.93 19.40
N GLU A 418 -5.03 -18.15 20.47
CA GLU A 418 -4.83 -18.64 21.83
C GLU A 418 -5.99 -19.51 22.31
N GLY A 419 -7.23 -19.04 22.10
CA GLY A 419 -8.44 -19.76 22.51
C GLY A 419 -8.63 -21.11 21.81
N LEU A 420 -8.16 -21.23 20.56
CA LEU A 420 -8.19 -22.47 19.79
C LEU A 420 -6.88 -23.27 19.86
N THR A 421 -5.86 -22.75 20.54
CA THR A 421 -4.50 -23.31 20.63
C THR A 421 -3.79 -23.47 19.28
N ILE A 422 -4.02 -22.56 18.34
CA ILE A 422 -3.49 -22.56 16.97
C ILE A 422 -2.74 -21.25 16.64
N GLY A 423 -2.24 -21.12 15.41
CA GLY A 423 -1.62 -19.89 14.93
C GLY A 423 -2.59 -18.70 14.90
N LYS A 424 -2.04 -17.47 14.92
CA LYS A 424 -2.85 -16.25 14.84
C LYS A 424 -3.60 -16.20 13.51
N ARG A 425 -4.71 -15.47 13.48
CA ARG A 425 -5.45 -15.16 12.25
C ARG A 425 -5.02 -13.83 11.65
N SER A 426 -5.55 -13.51 10.47
CA SER A 426 -5.21 -12.28 9.77
C SER A 426 -5.41 -11.06 10.67
N ILE A 427 -4.33 -10.30 10.87
CA ILE A 427 -4.36 -8.95 11.45
C ILE A 427 -4.71 -7.87 10.42
N CYS A 428 -4.98 -8.29 9.17
CA CYS A 428 -5.21 -7.46 7.99
C CYS A 428 -6.62 -7.67 7.41
N ASP A 429 -7.54 -8.31 8.15
CA ASP A 429 -8.85 -8.77 7.65
C ASP A 429 -9.83 -7.62 7.30
N ASN A 430 -9.49 -6.39 7.69
CA ASN A 430 -10.20 -5.14 7.39
C ASN A 430 -9.28 -4.23 6.54
N PRO A 431 -8.95 -4.57 5.29
CA PRO A 431 -8.18 -3.70 4.40
C PRO A 431 -8.90 -2.39 4.20
N THR A 432 -8.22 -1.27 3.99
CA THR A 432 -8.86 0.00 3.62
C THR A 432 -9.15 0.08 2.13
N GLY A 433 -8.33 -0.59 1.31
CA GLY A 433 -8.28 -0.37 -0.14
C GLY A 433 -7.47 0.86 -0.54
N LEU A 434 -6.69 1.41 0.39
CA LEU A 434 -5.87 2.61 0.18
C LEU A 434 -4.39 2.29 0.28
N PHE A 435 -3.60 2.87 -0.63
CA PHE A 435 -2.15 2.89 -0.59
C PHE A 435 -1.67 4.18 0.07
N PHE A 436 -0.87 4.05 1.11
CA PHE A 436 -0.22 5.15 1.79
C PHE A 436 1.21 5.27 1.29
N GLU A 437 1.59 6.47 0.88
CA GLU A 437 2.98 6.81 0.53
C GLU A 437 3.73 7.23 1.79
N LYS A 438 5.00 6.87 1.89
CA LYS A 438 5.91 7.32 2.95
C LYS A 438 6.08 8.84 2.93
N ASP A 439 6.23 9.42 4.12
CA ASP A 439 6.46 10.85 4.37
C ASP A 439 5.33 11.76 3.86
N LYS A 440 4.11 11.22 3.68
CA LYS A 440 2.94 11.96 3.22
C LYS A 440 1.93 12.21 4.33
N LYS A 441 1.36 13.42 4.35
CA LYS A 441 0.28 13.80 5.26
C LYS A 441 -1.07 13.29 4.76
N TYR A 442 -1.85 12.70 5.67
CA TYR A 442 -3.24 12.30 5.43
C TYR A 442 -4.16 12.88 6.52
N ILE A 443 -5.36 13.26 6.10
CA ILE A 443 -6.46 13.62 7.00
C ILE A 443 -7.46 12.48 7.03
N ILE A 444 -7.79 12.04 8.24
CA ILE A 444 -8.68 10.92 8.49
C ILE A 444 -9.75 11.33 9.50
N PHE A 445 -11.01 11.25 9.11
CA PHE A 445 -12.12 11.37 10.05
C PHE A 445 -12.56 9.98 10.52
N VAL A 446 -12.72 9.84 11.83
CA VAL A 446 -13.29 8.64 12.45
C VAL A 446 -14.59 9.04 13.14
N GLY A 447 -15.65 8.27 12.91
CA GLY A 447 -16.96 8.55 13.50
C GLY A 447 -16.98 8.33 15.02
N ASP A 448 -17.84 9.10 15.69
CA ASP A 448 -18.04 9.09 17.15
C ASP A 448 -18.54 7.76 17.71
N GLU A 449 -19.00 6.84 16.85
CA GLU A 449 -19.42 5.50 17.26
C GLU A 449 -18.29 4.70 17.92
N ILE A 450 -17.02 5.07 17.69
CA ILE A 450 -15.87 4.43 18.32
C ILE A 450 -15.84 4.62 19.85
N GLY A 451 -16.39 5.72 20.37
CA GLY A 451 -16.36 6.05 21.79
C GLY A 451 -14.94 5.97 22.39
N ASP A 452 -14.78 5.16 23.44
CA ASP A 452 -13.51 4.93 24.15
C ASP A 452 -12.69 3.75 23.60
N LYS A 453 -13.16 3.10 22.53
CA LYS A 453 -12.58 1.86 22.00
C LYS A 453 -11.29 2.09 21.23
N THR A 454 -10.60 0.99 20.96
CA THR A 454 -9.34 1.00 20.20
C THR A 454 -9.54 0.77 18.72
N LEU A 455 -9.06 1.74 17.93
CA LEU A 455 -9.01 1.74 16.48
C LEU A 455 -7.60 2.13 16.06
N ASN A 456 -6.94 1.27 15.30
CA ASN A 456 -5.64 1.56 14.71
C ASN A 456 -5.70 1.47 13.18
N LEU A 457 -4.96 2.36 12.52
CA LEU A 457 -4.55 2.19 11.14
C LEU A 457 -3.20 1.45 11.13
N TYR A 458 -3.20 0.24 10.60
CA TYR A 458 -1.99 -0.53 10.33
C TYR A 458 -1.63 -0.41 8.85
N ILE A 459 -0.44 0.10 8.56
CA ILE A 459 0.08 0.24 7.20
C ILE A 459 1.19 -0.78 7.03
N LYS A 460 1.10 -1.60 5.99
CA LYS A 460 2.09 -2.64 5.71
C LYS A 460 2.57 -2.56 4.27
N ASP A 461 3.88 -2.41 4.11
CA ASP A 461 4.52 -2.68 2.83
C ASP A 461 4.81 -4.18 2.72
N TRP A 462 4.13 -4.84 1.78
CA TRP A 462 4.29 -6.27 1.48
C TRP A 462 5.38 -6.54 0.43
N ARG A 463 6.01 -5.50 -0.13
CA ARG A 463 7.15 -5.62 -1.07
C ARG A 463 8.41 -6.09 -0.35
N GLU A 464 9.43 -6.44 -1.12
CA GLU A 464 10.70 -6.93 -0.58
C GLU A 464 11.36 -5.86 0.30
N GLY A 465 11.73 -6.22 1.53
CA GLY A 465 12.29 -5.27 2.50
C GLY A 465 11.27 -4.27 3.08
N GLY A 466 9.98 -4.44 2.81
CA GLY A 466 8.92 -3.54 3.24
C GLY A 466 8.73 -3.47 4.77
N GLU A 467 8.60 -2.25 5.29
CA GLU A 467 8.36 -1.96 6.70
C GLU A 467 6.85 -1.95 7.06
N ASN A 468 6.52 -1.55 8.27
CA ASN A 468 5.14 -1.36 8.72
C ASN A 468 5.04 -0.26 9.78
N GLN A 469 3.84 0.30 9.93
CA GLN A 469 3.53 1.34 10.90
C GLN A 469 2.14 1.11 11.47
N THR A 470 1.98 1.31 12.77
CA THR A 470 0.66 1.32 13.43
C THR A 470 0.41 2.71 14.01
N ILE A 471 -0.73 3.29 13.68
CA ILE A 471 -1.15 4.62 14.14
C ILE A 471 -2.49 4.49 14.86
N ARG A 472 -2.56 4.96 16.10
CA ARG A 472 -3.80 5.04 16.88
C ARG A 472 -4.67 6.16 16.32
N LEU A 473 -5.89 5.84 15.92
CA LEU A 473 -6.89 6.82 15.51
C LEU A 473 -7.86 7.12 16.66
N LYS A 474 -8.34 8.36 16.74
CA LYS A 474 -9.35 8.83 17.69
C LYS A 474 -10.60 9.31 16.94
N SER A 475 -11.72 9.45 17.64
CA SER A 475 -12.91 10.09 17.06
C SER A 475 -12.61 11.49 16.54
N GLY A 476 -13.27 11.88 15.45
CA GLY A 476 -13.11 13.16 14.78
C GLY A 476 -11.91 13.21 13.85
N LEU A 477 -11.35 14.41 13.69
CA LEU A 477 -10.24 14.70 12.77
C LEU A 477 -8.90 14.15 13.31
N ASN A 478 -8.23 13.35 12.50
CA ASN A 478 -6.86 12.88 12.72
C ASN A 478 -5.98 13.36 11.57
N THR A 479 -4.92 14.10 11.88
CA THR A 479 -3.83 14.43 10.95
C THR A 479 -2.67 13.50 11.21
N ILE A 480 -2.28 12.71 10.22
CA ILE A 480 -1.20 11.74 10.33
C ILE A 480 -0.14 12.00 9.27
N ILE A 481 1.12 11.67 9.60
CA ILE A 481 2.22 11.56 8.63
C ILE A 481 2.70 10.11 8.68
N THR A 482 2.71 9.48 7.51
CA THR A 482 3.11 8.09 7.36
C THR A 482 4.62 7.98 7.24
N THR A 483 5.23 6.97 7.86
CA THR A 483 6.69 6.74 7.79
C THR A 483 7.05 5.55 6.93
N VAL A 484 6.05 4.85 6.40
CA VAL A 484 6.17 3.67 5.55
C VAL A 484 5.23 3.80 4.37
N ASP A 485 5.63 3.22 3.24
CA ASP A 485 4.70 2.95 2.16
C ASP A 485 3.80 1.76 2.54
N GLY A 486 2.69 1.57 1.82
CA GLY A 486 1.98 0.30 1.80
C GLY A 486 0.47 0.39 1.89
N THR A 487 -0.17 -0.77 1.96
CA THR A 487 -1.63 -0.88 2.07
C THR A 487 -2.07 -0.67 3.52
N GLY A 488 -3.17 0.05 3.71
CA GLY A 488 -3.75 0.29 5.03
C GLY A 488 -4.77 -0.76 5.46
N TYR A 489 -4.87 -0.99 6.76
CA TYR A 489 -5.80 -1.91 7.41
C TYR A 489 -6.35 -1.30 8.70
N ILE A 490 -7.65 -1.42 8.94
CA ILE A 490 -8.27 -0.98 10.19
C ILE A 490 -8.30 -2.12 11.20
N GLN A 491 -7.51 -1.99 12.26
CA GLN A 491 -7.51 -2.91 13.38
C GLN A 491 -8.52 -2.43 14.42
N TYR A 492 -9.74 -2.96 14.31
CA TYR A 492 -10.83 -2.73 15.26
C TYR A 492 -11.15 -4.03 16.01
N TRP A 493 -10.48 -4.23 17.15
CA TRP A 493 -10.51 -5.51 17.85
C TRP A 493 -11.16 -5.44 19.21
N THR A 494 -11.72 -6.59 19.61
CA THR A 494 -12.41 -6.83 20.87
C THR A 494 -11.88 -8.11 21.52
N ASP A 495 -12.01 -8.23 22.84
CA ASP A 495 -11.54 -9.43 23.57
C ASP A 495 -12.47 -10.64 23.38
N MET A 496 -13.74 -10.37 23.09
CA MET A 496 -14.80 -11.38 22.89
C MET A 496 -15.38 -11.25 21.49
N GLU A 497 -16.04 -12.29 20.99
CA GLU A 497 -16.76 -12.24 19.71
C GLU A 497 -18.07 -11.45 19.89
N VAL A 498 -17.96 -10.14 20.09
CA VAL A 498 -19.07 -9.21 20.30
C VAL A 498 -18.98 -8.10 19.26
N TYR A 499 -20.13 -7.73 18.72
CA TYR A 499 -20.27 -6.59 17.84
C TYR A 499 -20.28 -5.32 18.68
N GLU A 500 -19.18 -4.59 18.63
CA GLU A 500 -19.18 -3.17 19.00
C GLU A 500 -19.80 -2.38 17.83
N PRO A 501 -20.29 -1.15 18.07
CA PRO A 501 -20.83 -0.30 17.00
C PRO A 501 -19.86 -0.19 15.82
N ALA A 502 -20.35 -0.41 14.61
CA ALA A 502 -19.51 -0.27 13.43
C ALA A 502 -19.09 1.19 13.26
N VAL A 503 -17.82 1.41 12.93
CA VAL A 503 -17.22 2.75 12.92
C VAL A 503 -17.00 3.19 11.48
N LYS A 504 -17.56 4.36 11.11
CA LYS A 504 -17.31 4.97 9.81
C LYS A 504 -15.95 5.68 9.84
N VAL A 505 -15.12 5.43 8.83
CA VAL A 505 -13.81 6.07 8.67
C VAL A 505 -13.74 6.65 7.27
N HIS A 506 -13.31 7.91 7.19
CA HIS A 506 -13.11 8.64 5.96
C HIS A 506 -11.65 9.10 5.85
N VAL A 507 -10.90 8.49 4.94
CA VAL A 507 -9.55 8.93 4.57
C VAL A 507 -9.66 9.88 3.37
N CYS A 508 -9.51 11.17 3.62
CA CYS A 508 -9.70 12.19 2.62
C CYS A 508 -8.63 12.11 1.53
N TYR A 509 -9.06 12.04 0.27
CA TYR A 509 -8.17 11.96 -0.91
C TYR A 509 -7.11 10.84 -0.84
N GLY A 510 -7.41 9.73 -0.16
CA GLY A 510 -6.53 8.56 -0.14
C GLY A 510 -6.32 7.96 -1.54
N ASN A 511 -5.15 7.36 -1.78
CA ASN A 511 -4.86 6.69 -3.05
C ASN A 511 -5.58 5.34 -3.10
N GLU A 512 -6.66 5.26 -3.86
CA GLU A 512 -7.46 4.03 -3.97
C GLU A 512 -6.74 2.99 -4.84
N ILE A 513 -6.14 1.99 -4.18
CA ILE A 513 -5.62 0.78 -4.83
C ILE A 513 -6.69 -0.33 -4.88
N GLY A 514 -7.70 -0.26 -4.01
CA GLY A 514 -8.83 -1.18 -3.92
C GLY A 514 -8.56 -2.46 -3.13
N PHE A 515 -9.58 -3.30 -3.01
CA PHE A 515 -9.52 -4.71 -2.60
C PHE A 515 -10.80 -5.42 -3.04
N TRP A 516 -10.78 -6.75 -3.18
CA TRP A 516 -11.98 -7.54 -3.48
C TRP A 516 -12.44 -8.35 -2.27
N ASP A 517 -13.72 -8.31 -1.88
CA ASP A 517 -14.23 -9.11 -0.76
C ASP A 517 -15.61 -9.72 -1.07
N VAL A 518 -15.68 -11.05 -1.02
CA VAL A 518 -16.93 -11.79 -1.19
C VAL A 518 -17.97 -11.46 -0.12
N ARG A 519 -17.54 -11.19 1.12
CA ARG A 519 -18.44 -10.84 2.24
C ARG A 519 -18.99 -9.43 2.11
N ALA A 520 -18.36 -8.57 1.31
CA ALA A 520 -18.88 -7.27 0.91
C ALA A 520 -19.83 -7.36 -0.30
N GLY A 521 -19.99 -8.54 -0.89
CA GLY A 521 -20.84 -8.77 -2.05
C GLY A 521 -20.17 -8.46 -3.39
N HIS A 522 -18.84 -8.30 -3.44
CA HIS A 522 -18.14 -8.04 -4.70
C HIS A 522 -18.26 -9.22 -5.66
N THR A 523 -18.44 -8.91 -6.95
CA THR A 523 -18.56 -9.87 -8.06
C THR A 523 -17.30 -9.89 -8.93
N ASN A 524 -17.26 -10.75 -9.95
CA ASN A 524 -16.18 -10.71 -10.95
C ASN A 524 -16.21 -9.43 -11.81
N GLU A 525 -17.36 -8.76 -11.94
CA GLU A 525 -17.41 -7.46 -12.63
C GLU A 525 -16.80 -6.35 -11.75
N ASP A 526 -17.07 -6.40 -10.44
CA ASP A 526 -16.38 -5.53 -9.48
C ASP A 526 -14.87 -5.78 -9.49
N TRP A 527 -14.45 -7.04 -9.59
CA TRP A 527 -13.04 -7.40 -9.68
C TRP A 527 -12.34 -6.72 -10.86
N LYS A 528 -12.88 -6.82 -12.08
CA LYS A 528 -12.29 -6.16 -13.25
C LYS A 528 -12.16 -4.66 -13.06
N ARG A 529 -13.20 -4.03 -12.49
CA ARG A 529 -13.20 -2.60 -12.16
C ARG A 529 -12.14 -2.23 -11.12
N ILE A 530 -12.03 -3.02 -10.04
CA ILE A 530 -11.05 -2.83 -8.95
C ILE A 530 -9.63 -3.05 -9.45
N LEU A 531 -9.40 -4.07 -10.28
CA LEU A 531 -8.08 -4.34 -10.85
C LEU A 531 -7.65 -3.21 -11.80
N ASN A 532 -8.58 -2.66 -12.59
CA ASN A 532 -8.32 -1.47 -13.40
C ASN A 532 -8.01 -0.23 -12.54
N LEU A 533 -8.76 -0.01 -11.46
CA LEU A 533 -8.49 1.04 -10.47
C LEU A 533 -7.06 0.90 -9.89
N ALA A 534 -6.68 -0.32 -9.49
CA ALA A 534 -5.35 -0.62 -8.99
C ALA A 534 -4.27 -0.29 -10.04
N ASN A 535 -4.47 -0.66 -11.31
CA ASN A 535 -3.54 -0.34 -12.40
C ASN A 535 -3.33 1.17 -12.57
N ILE A 536 -4.41 1.96 -12.55
CA ILE A 536 -4.35 3.43 -12.63
C ILE A 536 -3.58 4.00 -11.43
N CYS A 537 -3.89 3.53 -10.22
CA CYS A 537 -3.22 3.97 -8.99
C CYS A 537 -1.71 3.68 -9.05
N VAL A 538 -1.34 2.46 -9.44
CA VAL A 538 0.04 2.00 -9.55
C VAL A 538 0.83 2.79 -10.58
N GLN A 539 0.24 3.05 -11.75
CA GLN A 539 0.88 3.87 -12.80
C GLN A 539 1.07 5.31 -12.32
N ARG A 540 0.04 5.92 -11.73
CA ARG A 540 0.11 7.30 -11.23
C ARG A 540 1.18 7.47 -10.15
N LEU A 541 1.28 6.53 -9.22
CA LEU A 541 2.23 6.59 -8.12
C LEU A 541 3.60 5.97 -8.46
N ASN A 542 3.76 5.39 -9.66
CA ASN A 542 4.96 4.69 -10.10
C ASN A 542 5.46 3.62 -9.09
N VAL A 543 4.52 2.83 -8.54
CA VAL A 543 4.82 1.85 -7.49
C VAL A 543 5.14 0.48 -8.11
N THR A 544 6.41 0.08 -8.08
CA THR A 544 6.80 -1.26 -8.54
C THR A 544 6.33 -2.33 -7.56
N ASN A 545 5.91 -3.48 -8.11
CA ASN A 545 5.42 -4.64 -7.33
C ASN A 545 4.33 -4.29 -6.31
N ALA A 546 3.46 -3.32 -6.61
CA ALA A 546 2.34 -2.97 -5.77
C ALA A 546 1.48 -4.21 -5.46
N MET A 547 1.02 -4.31 -4.21
CA MET A 547 0.34 -5.47 -3.66
C MET A 547 -1.13 -5.14 -3.41
N LEU A 548 -2.01 -6.10 -3.67
CA LEU A 548 -3.47 -5.95 -3.60
C LEU A 548 -4.09 -7.12 -2.81
N ASP A 549 -5.13 -6.82 -2.04
CA ASP A 549 -5.86 -7.77 -1.21
C ASP A 549 -7.08 -8.35 -1.94
N VAL A 550 -7.29 -9.67 -1.80
CA VAL A 550 -8.51 -10.39 -2.20
C VAL A 550 -8.97 -11.30 -1.06
N LEU A 551 -10.26 -11.23 -0.71
CA LEU A 551 -10.82 -11.81 0.50
C LEU A 551 -11.99 -12.74 0.17
N GLY A 552 -11.81 -14.01 0.51
CA GLY A 552 -12.84 -15.04 0.44
C GLY A 552 -13.68 -15.09 1.70
N GLU A 553 -14.36 -16.20 1.92
CA GLU A 553 -15.12 -16.49 3.13
C GLU A 553 -14.26 -16.93 4.30
N ARG A 554 -13.04 -17.43 4.07
CA ARG A 554 -12.15 -17.99 5.10
C ARG A 554 -10.69 -17.62 4.88
N VAL A 555 -10.29 -17.32 3.65
CA VAL A 555 -8.91 -16.98 3.28
C VAL A 555 -8.83 -15.54 2.77
N GLN A 556 -7.81 -14.82 3.20
CA GLN A 556 -7.36 -13.56 2.60
C GLN A 556 -6.04 -13.84 1.88
N LEU A 557 -5.94 -13.40 0.63
CA LEU A 557 -4.71 -13.47 -0.15
C LEU A 557 -4.21 -12.07 -0.49
N ILE A 558 -2.88 -11.92 -0.49
CA ILE A 558 -2.20 -10.70 -0.91
C ILE A 558 -1.18 -11.06 -1.97
N ASN A 559 -1.29 -10.43 -3.14
CA ASN A 559 -0.38 -10.66 -4.27
C ASN A 559 -0.16 -9.38 -5.08
N THR A 560 0.80 -9.40 -6.00
CA THR A 560 1.10 -8.24 -6.84
C THR A 560 -0.05 -7.97 -7.81
N VAL A 561 -0.32 -6.70 -8.08
CA VAL A 561 -1.27 -6.26 -9.12
C VAL A 561 -0.91 -6.88 -10.48
N ASN A 562 0.39 -6.99 -10.79
CA ASN A 562 0.86 -7.64 -12.02
C ASN A 562 0.52 -9.14 -12.08
N ALA A 563 0.65 -9.87 -10.98
CA ALA A 563 0.27 -11.28 -10.92
C ALA A 563 -1.23 -11.47 -11.16
N PHE A 564 -2.05 -10.60 -10.59
CA PHE A 564 -3.50 -10.60 -10.83
C PHE A 564 -3.83 -10.33 -12.31
N ASN A 565 -3.23 -9.30 -12.94
CA ASN A 565 -3.40 -9.04 -14.37
C ASN A 565 -2.97 -10.24 -15.24
N THR A 566 -1.93 -10.97 -14.83
CA THR A 566 -1.35 -12.06 -15.62
C THR A 566 -2.14 -13.35 -15.50
N TYR A 567 -2.51 -13.75 -14.28
CA TYR A 567 -3.03 -15.09 -13.99
C TYR A 567 -4.52 -15.11 -13.65
N CYS A 568 -5.09 -13.99 -13.21
CA CYS A 568 -6.50 -13.93 -12.79
C CYS A 568 -7.16 -12.56 -13.12
N PRO A 569 -7.18 -12.12 -14.39
CA PRO A 569 -7.77 -10.83 -14.75
C PRO A 569 -9.30 -10.80 -14.61
N ASP A 570 -9.97 -11.95 -14.75
CA ASP A 570 -11.43 -12.01 -14.93
C ASP A 570 -12.21 -12.74 -13.83
N ASP A 571 -11.67 -13.82 -13.25
CA ASP A 571 -12.44 -14.77 -12.42
C ASP A 571 -11.82 -14.98 -11.03
N ILE A 572 -11.75 -13.91 -10.24
CA ILE A 572 -11.23 -13.97 -8.87
C ILE A 572 -12.12 -14.82 -7.95
N MET A 573 -13.42 -14.86 -8.21
CA MET A 573 -14.37 -15.61 -7.40
C MET A 573 -14.07 -17.11 -7.41
N SER A 574 -13.77 -17.70 -8.58
CA SER A 574 -13.38 -19.11 -8.67
C SER A 574 -12.07 -19.41 -7.94
N ILE A 575 -11.11 -18.47 -7.97
CA ILE A 575 -9.84 -18.61 -7.26
C ILE A 575 -10.07 -18.57 -5.75
N MET A 576 -10.82 -17.59 -5.24
CA MET A 576 -11.09 -17.50 -3.79
C MET A 576 -11.92 -18.67 -3.29
N ASN A 577 -12.92 -19.12 -4.05
CA ASN A 577 -13.70 -20.32 -3.70
C ASN A 577 -12.83 -21.56 -3.52
N MET A 578 -11.80 -21.74 -4.36
CA MET A 578 -10.88 -22.86 -4.28
C MET A 578 -9.97 -22.80 -3.04
N HIS A 579 -9.46 -21.62 -2.68
CA HIS A 579 -8.69 -21.45 -1.44
C HIS A 579 -9.56 -21.60 -0.19
N ASP A 580 -10.80 -21.11 -0.23
CA ASP A 580 -11.77 -21.29 0.84
C ASP A 580 -12.21 -22.75 1.01
N GLU A 581 -12.33 -23.50 -0.08
CA GLU A 581 -12.62 -24.94 -0.06
C GLU A 581 -11.50 -25.70 0.66
N LEU A 582 -10.23 -25.43 0.33
CA LEU A 582 -9.09 -25.97 1.06
C LEU A 582 -9.21 -25.67 2.56
N MET A 583 -9.42 -24.40 2.93
CA MET A 583 -9.51 -24.01 4.34
C MET A 583 -10.72 -24.63 5.06
N GLN A 584 -11.84 -24.77 4.35
CA GLN A 584 -13.03 -25.46 4.85
C GLN A 584 -12.72 -26.93 5.17
N ILE A 585 -11.93 -27.61 4.34
CA ILE A 585 -11.51 -29.00 4.58
C ILE A 585 -10.66 -29.09 5.85
N GLU A 586 -9.68 -28.19 6.03
CA GLU A 586 -8.88 -28.16 7.25
C GLU A 586 -9.75 -27.90 8.49
N TYR A 587 -10.66 -26.93 8.44
CA TYR A 587 -11.57 -26.61 9.54
C TYR A 587 -12.58 -27.74 9.84
N MET A 588 -12.99 -28.52 8.84
CA MET A 588 -13.79 -29.73 9.06
C MET A 588 -12.97 -30.80 9.80
N MET A 589 -11.72 -31.04 9.38
CA MET A 589 -10.81 -31.98 10.05
C MET A 589 -10.53 -31.61 11.50
N MET A 590 -10.40 -30.32 11.79
CA MET A 590 -10.24 -29.80 13.15
C MET A 590 -11.53 -29.89 14.00
N GLY A 591 -12.68 -30.17 13.37
CA GLY A 591 -13.98 -30.18 14.03
C GLY A 591 -14.56 -28.78 14.30
N LEU A 592 -13.96 -27.71 13.78
CA LEU A 592 -14.43 -26.34 14.01
C LEU A 592 -15.82 -26.11 13.40
N VAL A 593 -16.06 -26.66 12.22
CA VAL A 593 -17.35 -26.56 11.53
C VAL A 593 -18.46 -27.24 12.33
N LYS A 594 -18.21 -28.47 12.79
CA LYS A 594 -19.17 -29.25 13.61
C LYS A 594 -19.55 -28.54 14.91
N ASN A 595 -18.60 -27.83 15.52
CA ASN A 595 -18.78 -27.17 16.81
C ASN A 595 -19.12 -25.68 16.69
N ASN A 596 -19.40 -25.18 15.47
CA ASN A 596 -19.66 -23.75 15.21
C ASN A 596 -18.58 -22.83 15.79
N ALA A 597 -17.31 -23.24 15.63
CA ALA A 597 -16.12 -22.59 16.18
C ALA A 597 -15.17 -22.09 15.09
N VAL A 598 -15.65 -21.97 13.85
CA VAL A 598 -14.88 -21.40 12.73
C VAL A 598 -14.58 -19.93 13.05
N PRO A 599 -13.31 -19.51 13.06
CA PRO A 599 -12.95 -18.11 13.26
C PRO A 599 -13.59 -17.20 12.22
N ARG A 600 -14.07 -16.03 12.64
CA ARG A 600 -14.48 -14.98 11.72
C ARG A 600 -13.29 -14.43 10.95
N ASN A 601 -12.17 -14.20 11.66
CA ASN A 601 -10.91 -13.75 11.08
C ASN A 601 -10.39 -14.78 10.07
N ARG A 602 -10.00 -14.30 8.89
CA ARG A 602 -9.51 -15.17 7.83
C ARG A 602 -8.10 -15.70 8.10
N MET A 603 -7.77 -16.83 7.48
CA MET A 603 -6.38 -17.26 7.30
C MET A 603 -5.71 -16.36 6.27
N LEU A 604 -4.48 -15.92 6.55
CA LEU A 604 -3.74 -15.00 5.67
C LEU A 604 -2.67 -15.75 4.86
N GLY A 605 -2.78 -15.70 3.55
CA GLY A 605 -1.76 -16.14 2.59
C GLY A 605 -1.17 -14.95 1.85
N VAL A 606 0.16 -14.86 1.79
CA VAL A 606 0.86 -13.72 1.20
C VAL A 606 1.89 -14.22 0.21
N ARG A 607 1.89 -13.66 -1.00
CA ARG A 607 3.03 -13.81 -1.90
C ARG A 607 4.25 -13.12 -1.28
N SER A 608 5.34 -13.87 -1.09
CA SER A 608 6.55 -13.38 -0.42
C SER A 608 7.79 -13.46 -1.31
N TRP A 609 8.90 -12.91 -0.85
CA TRP A 609 10.14 -12.77 -1.61
C TRP A 609 11.20 -13.73 -1.07
N GLY A 610 11.83 -14.51 -1.97
CA GLY A 610 12.93 -15.43 -1.62
C GLY A 610 12.56 -16.55 -0.64
N GLY A 611 13.44 -17.56 -0.53
CA GLY A 611 13.29 -18.67 0.41
C GLY A 611 12.22 -19.70 0.03
N SER A 612 11.91 -20.59 0.99
CA SER A 612 10.85 -21.60 0.89
C SER A 612 9.53 -21.08 1.50
N PRO A 613 8.38 -21.63 1.06
CA PRO A 613 7.11 -21.41 1.76
C PRO A 613 7.26 -21.65 3.27
N ASN A 614 6.60 -20.81 4.07
CA ASN A 614 6.64 -20.91 5.52
C ASN A 614 5.45 -20.24 6.21
N TRP A 615 5.11 -20.73 7.39
CA TRP A 615 4.23 -20.06 8.34
C TRP A 615 5.04 -19.26 9.38
N ASN A 616 4.84 -17.94 9.44
CA ASN A 616 5.60 -17.06 10.35
C ASN A 616 4.91 -16.77 11.70
N GLY A 617 3.79 -17.45 11.99
CA GLY A 617 2.98 -17.22 13.20
C GLY A 617 1.71 -16.40 12.97
N THR A 618 1.65 -15.62 11.89
CA THR A 618 0.52 -14.74 11.54
C THR A 618 0.01 -14.96 10.12
N CYS A 619 0.88 -15.29 9.18
CA CYS A 619 0.52 -15.63 7.80
C CYS A 619 1.39 -16.75 7.23
N ALA A 620 0.87 -17.37 6.16
CA ALA A 620 1.61 -18.24 5.27
C ALA A 620 2.25 -17.40 4.16
N ASN A 621 3.57 -17.50 4.03
CA ASN A 621 4.38 -16.85 3.01
C ASN A 621 4.62 -17.82 1.86
N PHE A 622 4.34 -17.39 0.64
CA PHE A 622 4.48 -18.20 -0.57
C PHE A 622 5.44 -17.52 -1.56
N PRO A 623 6.75 -17.86 -1.52
CA PRO A 623 7.75 -17.30 -2.41
C PRO A 623 7.51 -17.65 -3.87
N ASN A 624 7.49 -16.65 -4.75
CA ASN A 624 7.44 -16.82 -6.22
C ASN A 624 6.39 -17.84 -6.70
N SER A 625 5.23 -17.83 -6.06
CA SER A 625 4.14 -18.81 -6.26
C SER A 625 2.91 -18.15 -6.90
N GLU A 626 3.09 -17.07 -7.64
CA GLU A 626 2.02 -16.23 -8.21
C GLU A 626 1.04 -17.06 -9.05
N GLN A 627 1.56 -17.82 -10.02
CA GLN A 627 0.73 -18.67 -10.86
C GLN A 627 0.06 -19.80 -10.05
N ALA A 628 0.81 -20.45 -9.16
CA ALA A 628 0.27 -21.54 -8.34
C ALA A 628 -0.84 -21.06 -7.38
N MET A 629 -0.80 -19.79 -6.97
CA MET A 629 -1.81 -19.18 -6.11
C MET A 629 -3.04 -18.73 -6.91
N LEU A 630 -2.87 -18.28 -8.15
CA LEU A 630 -3.91 -17.57 -8.91
C LEU A 630 -4.46 -18.33 -10.13
N ASP A 631 -3.88 -19.47 -10.48
CA ASP A 631 -4.42 -20.37 -11.52
C ASP A 631 -4.97 -21.65 -10.89
N LYS A 632 -6.21 -22.00 -11.22
CA LYS A 632 -6.90 -23.16 -10.64
C LYS A 632 -6.22 -24.48 -10.94
N GLY A 633 -5.74 -24.69 -12.17
CA GLY A 633 -5.10 -25.94 -12.58
C GLY A 633 -3.76 -26.11 -11.90
N VAL A 634 -2.95 -25.04 -11.86
CA VAL A 634 -1.63 -25.05 -11.21
C VAL A 634 -1.77 -25.15 -9.69
N PHE A 635 -2.78 -24.49 -9.10
CA PHE A 635 -3.08 -24.64 -7.68
C PHE A 635 -3.36 -26.09 -7.31
N LEU A 636 -4.24 -26.80 -8.05
CA LEU A 636 -4.58 -28.18 -7.73
C LEU A 636 -3.35 -29.11 -7.80
N GLN A 637 -2.41 -28.85 -8.70
CA GLN A 637 -1.14 -29.58 -8.77
C GLN A 637 -0.20 -29.24 -7.59
N ASN A 638 -0.33 -28.06 -7.00
CA ASN A 638 0.50 -27.55 -5.91
C ASN A 638 -0.24 -27.50 -4.56
N ILE A 639 -1.44 -28.08 -4.46
CA ILE A 639 -2.34 -27.92 -3.31
C ILE A 639 -1.69 -28.34 -1.98
N TRP A 640 -0.78 -29.32 -2.05
CA TRP A 640 -0.01 -29.74 -0.89
C TRP A 640 0.76 -28.58 -0.26
N VAL A 641 1.36 -27.69 -1.05
CA VAL A 641 2.15 -26.55 -0.54
C VAL A 641 1.24 -25.60 0.24
N PHE A 642 0.10 -25.22 -0.33
CA PHE A 642 -0.85 -24.31 0.33
C PHE A 642 -1.44 -24.93 1.60
N GLY A 643 -1.90 -26.18 1.53
CA GLY A 643 -2.44 -26.89 2.69
C GLY A 643 -1.39 -27.23 3.75
N HIS A 644 -0.12 -27.39 3.37
CA HIS A 644 0.98 -27.61 4.31
C HIS A 644 1.24 -26.36 5.16
N GLU A 645 1.33 -25.19 4.51
CA GLU A 645 1.59 -23.92 5.20
C GLU A 645 0.38 -23.42 5.99
N PHE A 646 -0.83 -23.51 5.44
CA PHE A 646 -2.05 -23.25 6.19
C PHE A 646 -2.24 -24.24 7.33
N GLY A 647 -1.88 -25.51 7.11
CA GLY A 647 -1.82 -26.55 8.12
C GLY A 647 -0.95 -26.19 9.31
N HIS A 648 0.19 -25.51 9.11
CA HIS A 648 1.02 -25.00 10.22
C HIS A 648 0.29 -23.94 11.07
N GLY A 649 -0.53 -23.10 10.43
CA GLY A 649 -1.42 -22.14 11.11
C GLY A 649 -2.58 -22.81 11.86
N ASN A 650 -2.89 -24.06 11.52
CA ASN A 650 -3.99 -24.86 12.07
C ASN A 650 -3.53 -26.00 13.00
N GLN A 651 -2.21 -26.21 13.15
CA GLN A 651 -1.67 -27.14 14.13
C GLN A 651 -2.05 -26.73 15.54
N VAL A 652 -2.81 -27.59 16.21
CA VAL A 652 -3.12 -27.43 17.63
C VAL A 652 -1.86 -27.66 18.47
N ALA A 653 -1.69 -26.89 19.55
CA ALA A 653 -0.48 -26.92 20.38
C ALA A 653 -0.15 -28.33 20.91
N GLN A 654 -1.16 -29.16 21.18
CA GLN A 654 -1.03 -30.54 21.66
C GLN A 654 -0.44 -31.48 20.59
N MET A 655 -0.50 -31.08 19.32
CA MET A 655 0.04 -31.80 18.17
C MET A 655 1.25 -31.07 17.55
N LYS A 656 1.86 -30.12 18.29
CA LYS A 656 2.97 -29.27 17.85
C LYS A 656 4.17 -29.41 18.80
N GLY A 657 4.68 -30.63 18.95
CA GLY A 657 5.84 -30.96 19.78
C GLY A 657 7.10 -31.30 18.96
N ALA A 658 8.22 -31.58 19.66
CA ALA A 658 9.46 -32.01 19.03
C ALA A 658 9.22 -33.25 18.15
N GLY A 659 9.66 -33.18 16.88
CA GLY A 659 9.46 -34.22 15.87
C GLY A 659 8.08 -34.24 15.20
N TRP A 660 7.09 -33.47 15.68
CA TRP A 660 5.74 -33.42 15.10
C TRP A 660 5.49 -32.22 14.19
N ALA A 661 6.34 -31.19 14.26
CA ALA A 661 6.13 -29.90 13.59
C ALA A 661 5.88 -30.03 12.08
N GLU A 662 6.59 -30.94 11.40
CA GLU A 662 6.44 -31.22 9.96
C GLU A 662 5.57 -32.45 9.66
N VAL A 663 4.92 -33.02 10.68
CA VAL A 663 4.11 -34.24 10.54
C VAL A 663 2.63 -33.89 10.63
N THR A 664 2.19 -33.25 11.70
CA THR A 664 0.76 -33.11 11.99
C THR A 664 0.06 -32.06 11.14
N ASN A 665 0.76 -31.04 10.64
CA ASN A 665 0.22 -30.12 9.64
C ASN A 665 -0.14 -30.87 8.34
N ASN A 666 0.66 -31.87 7.97
CA ASN A 666 0.44 -32.64 6.75
C ASN A 666 -0.84 -33.49 6.80
N ILE A 667 -1.48 -33.71 7.97
CA ILE A 667 -2.80 -34.38 7.99
C ILE A 667 -3.86 -33.53 7.28
N TYR A 668 -3.78 -32.21 7.43
CA TYR A 668 -4.69 -31.27 6.80
C TYR A 668 -4.40 -31.18 5.30
N ALA A 669 -3.13 -31.02 4.93
CA ALA A 669 -2.69 -31.00 3.53
C ALA A 669 -3.07 -32.30 2.81
N GLN A 670 -2.86 -33.46 3.44
CA GLN A 670 -3.21 -34.76 2.87
C GLN A 670 -4.74 -34.92 2.70
N GLN A 671 -5.56 -34.42 3.63
CA GLN A 671 -7.01 -34.41 3.47
C GLN A 671 -7.45 -33.50 2.31
N ALA A 672 -6.87 -32.30 2.20
CA ALA A 672 -7.16 -31.38 1.10
C ALA A 672 -6.79 -32.02 -0.26
N MET A 673 -5.62 -32.66 -0.34
CA MET A 673 -5.22 -33.44 -1.52
C MET A 673 -6.24 -34.54 -1.81
N TYR A 674 -6.62 -35.34 -0.82
CA TYR A 674 -7.55 -36.45 -1.02
C TYR A 674 -8.91 -36.01 -1.58
N GLN A 675 -9.43 -34.87 -1.11
CA GLN A 675 -10.75 -34.37 -1.55
C GLN A 675 -10.69 -33.57 -2.86
N MET A 676 -9.65 -32.76 -3.07
CA MET A 676 -9.59 -31.83 -4.21
C MET A 676 -8.71 -32.33 -5.35
N ASN A 677 -7.73 -33.21 -5.10
CA ASN A 677 -6.85 -33.79 -6.11
C ASN A 677 -6.33 -35.19 -5.69
N ASN A 678 -7.24 -36.15 -5.58
CA ASN A 678 -6.93 -37.49 -5.07
C ASN A 678 -5.81 -38.19 -5.87
N ALA A 679 -5.61 -37.85 -7.15
CA ALA A 679 -4.58 -38.47 -7.99
C ALA A 679 -3.12 -38.12 -7.59
N ALA A 680 -2.91 -37.16 -6.67
CA ALA A 680 -1.59 -36.65 -6.32
C ALA A 680 -1.18 -36.91 -4.86
N CYS A 681 -2.02 -37.57 -4.04
CA CYS A 681 -1.77 -37.78 -2.62
C CYS A 681 -0.36 -38.34 -2.30
N ARG A 682 0.32 -37.72 -1.32
CA ARG A 682 1.75 -37.97 -1.04
C ARG A 682 2.01 -39.39 -0.51
N LEU A 683 1.06 -39.97 0.21
CA LEU A 683 1.22 -41.31 0.80
C LEU A 683 0.91 -42.44 -0.18
N GLU A 684 -0.04 -42.24 -1.10
CA GLU A 684 -0.57 -43.28 -2.00
C GLU A 684 0.06 -43.27 -3.39
N HIS A 685 0.44 -42.11 -3.90
CA HIS A 685 0.82 -41.95 -5.31
C HIS A 685 2.30 -41.67 -5.53
N THR A 686 3.09 -41.47 -4.46
CA THR A 686 4.53 -41.24 -4.60
C THR A 686 5.33 -42.53 -4.43
N GLU A 687 6.41 -42.62 -5.21
CA GLU A 687 7.43 -43.63 -5.03
C GLU A 687 8.30 -43.32 -3.82
N PHE A 688 8.57 -44.34 -3.00
CA PHE A 688 9.44 -44.23 -1.84
C PHE A 688 10.42 -45.41 -1.79
N LYS A 689 11.66 -45.13 -1.38
CA LYS A 689 12.71 -46.15 -1.19
C LYS A 689 12.98 -46.30 0.31
N ARG A 690 12.56 -47.42 0.88
CA ARG A 690 12.85 -47.77 2.27
C ARG A 690 14.33 -47.98 2.53
N GLN A 691 14.81 -47.59 3.71
CA GLN A 691 16.17 -47.87 4.16
C GLN A 691 16.45 -49.38 4.15
N GLY A 692 17.50 -49.79 3.43
CA GLY A 692 17.93 -51.18 3.29
C GLY A 692 17.27 -51.96 2.14
N TYR A 693 16.44 -51.31 1.32
CA TYR A 693 15.84 -51.90 0.12
C TYR A 693 16.46 -51.30 -1.15
N ASN A 694 16.40 -52.02 -2.27
CA ASN A 694 17.01 -51.59 -3.53
C ASN A 694 16.06 -50.74 -4.39
N ASP A 695 14.79 -51.13 -4.44
CA ASP A 695 13.79 -50.55 -5.34
C ASP A 695 12.96 -49.45 -4.67
N LYS A 696 12.48 -48.53 -5.50
CA LYS A 696 11.42 -47.59 -5.16
C LYS A 696 10.07 -48.24 -5.43
N VAL A 697 9.14 -48.13 -4.49
CA VAL A 697 7.79 -48.68 -4.66
C VAL A 697 6.76 -47.57 -4.38
N VAL A 698 5.70 -47.55 -5.17
CA VAL A 698 4.56 -46.63 -4.98
C VAL A 698 3.87 -46.96 -3.67
N ALA A 699 3.51 -45.93 -2.90
CA ALA A 699 2.86 -46.03 -1.58
C ALA A 699 3.70 -46.72 -0.48
N ASP A 700 5.00 -46.90 -0.69
CA ASP A 700 5.83 -47.72 0.20
C ASP A 700 6.11 -47.06 1.56
N ARG A 701 5.69 -45.81 1.77
CA ARG A 701 5.74 -45.14 3.09
C ARG A 701 4.88 -45.84 4.14
N PHE A 702 3.75 -46.46 3.76
CA PHE A 702 2.97 -47.29 4.68
C PHE A 702 3.74 -48.55 5.11
N ASN A 703 4.39 -49.22 4.17
CA ASN A 703 5.23 -50.38 4.49
C ASN A 703 6.47 -49.98 5.29
N ALA A 704 6.99 -48.77 5.06
CA ALA A 704 8.11 -48.21 5.81
C ALA A 704 7.72 -48.04 7.28
N TYR A 705 6.56 -47.44 7.53
CA TYR A 705 5.97 -47.31 8.87
C TYR A 705 5.80 -48.68 9.52
N LEU A 706 5.12 -49.64 8.86
CA LEU A 706 4.90 -50.97 9.42
C LEU A 706 6.20 -51.71 9.75
N ASN A 707 7.21 -51.59 8.88
CA ASN A 707 8.52 -52.19 9.08
C ASN A 707 9.25 -51.56 10.26
N ASP A 708 9.33 -50.23 10.33
CA ASP A 708 10.05 -49.56 11.42
C ASP A 708 9.30 -49.68 12.76
N ALA A 709 7.97 -49.57 12.77
CA ALA A 709 7.13 -49.66 13.96
C ALA A 709 7.00 -51.09 14.51
N ILE A 710 6.67 -52.07 13.65
CA ILE A 710 6.28 -53.42 14.10
C ILE A 710 7.46 -54.38 14.07
N VAL A 711 8.25 -54.36 12.98
CA VAL A 711 9.37 -55.31 12.80
C VAL A 711 10.60 -54.83 13.57
N LYS A 712 11.03 -53.59 13.34
CA LYS A 712 12.24 -53.02 13.98
C LYS A 712 11.98 -52.40 15.35
N LYS A 713 10.71 -52.14 15.70
CA LYS A 713 10.30 -51.54 16.98
C LYS A 713 10.99 -50.20 17.29
N LYS A 714 11.23 -49.39 16.25
CA LYS A 714 11.79 -48.05 16.40
C LYS A 714 10.77 -47.11 17.07
N PRO A 715 11.22 -46.14 17.88
CA PRO A 715 10.37 -45.06 18.36
C PRO A 715 9.64 -44.35 17.21
N TYR A 716 8.40 -43.93 17.47
CA TYR A 716 7.47 -43.44 16.45
C TYR A 716 8.04 -42.33 15.55
N LEU A 717 8.57 -41.26 16.14
CA LEU A 717 9.09 -40.10 15.39
C LEU A 717 10.49 -40.32 14.81
N THR A 718 10.96 -41.58 14.76
CA THR A 718 12.29 -41.93 14.24
C THR A 718 12.22 -42.83 13.00
N HIS A 719 11.03 -43.02 12.45
CA HIS A 719 10.81 -43.94 11.33
C HIS A 719 11.42 -43.40 10.04
N GLU A 720 12.11 -44.29 9.33
CA GLU A 720 12.95 -43.97 8.16
C GLU A 720 13.96 -42.83 8.43
N GLY A 721 14.31 -42.63 9.70
CA GLY A 721 15.24 -41.59 10.13
C GLY A 721 16.66 -42.05 10.40
N GLY A 722 17.54 -41.08 10.66
CA GLY A 722 18.95 -41.27 10.99
C GLY A 722 19.61 -39.96 11.42
N LEU A 723 20.86 -40.06 11.90
CA LEU A 723 21.68 -38.88 12.19
C LEU A 723 22.15 -38.26 10.88
N VAL A 724 21.91 -36.96 10.74
CA VAL A 724 22.31 -36.12 9.63
C VAL A 724 23.37 -35.16 10.15
N ASN A 725 24.50 -35.11 9.44
CA ASN A 725 25.54 -34.14 9.69
C ASN A 725 25.34 -32.94 8.76
N ASP A 726 24.93 -31.82 9.34
CA ASP A 726 24.72 -30.57 8.62
C ASP A 726 25.85 -29.58 8.98
N PRO A 727 26.52 -28.96 7.98
CA PRO A 727 27.62 -28.04 8.23
C PRO A 727 27.27 -26.81 9.09
N GLU A 728 26.02 -26.37 9.08
CA GLU A 728 25.55 -25.17 9.79
C GLU A 728 24.84 -25.51 11.11
N LYS A 729 24.10 -26.62 11.15
CA LYS A 729 23.27 -27.02 12.28
C LYS A 729 23.90 -28.11 13.18
N GLY A 730 25.04 -28.66 12.77
CA GLY A 730 25.70 -29.77 13.46
C GLY A 730 25.01 -31.12 13.20
N GLU A 731 25.30 -32.09 14.05
CA GLU A 731 24.66 -33.42 13.97
C GLU A 731 23.27 -33.38 14.62
N TYR A 732 22.24 -33.73 13.85
CA TYR A 732 20.87 -33.85 14.35
C TYR A 732 20.15 -35.06 13.77
N TYR A 733 19.11 -35.52 14.45
CA TYR A 733 18.30 -36.63 13.97
C TYR A 733 17.21 -36.13 13.01
N SER A 734 17.12 -36.75 11.82
CA SER A 734 16.06 -36.47 10.84
C SER A 734 15.26 -37.73 10.57
N ALA A 735 13.94 -37.61 10.36
CA ALA A 735 13.02 -38.70 10.03
C ALA A 735 12.13 -38.30 8.86
N ASP A 736 11.57 -39.26 8.12
CA ASP A 736 10.62 -38.94 7.05
C ASP A 736 9.26 -38.58 7.67
N PRO A 737 8.76 -37.34 7.46
CA PRO A 737 7.54 -36.88 8.10
C PRO A 737 6.29 -37.61 7.59
N PHE A 738 6.29 -38.08 6.35
CA PHE A 738 5.15 -38.78 5.76
C PHE A 738 5.06 -40.22 6.24
N VAL A 739 6.19 -40.89 6.51
CA VAL A 739 6.17 -42.19 7.19
C VAL A 739 5.57 -42.04 8.60
N SER A 740 5.92 -40.97 9.31
CA SER A 740 5.34 -40.64 10.61
C SER A 740 3.87 -40.19 10.53
N LEU A 741 3.41 -39.73 9.37
CA LEU A 741 2.01 -39.34 9.13
C LEU A 741 1.11 -40.55 8.86
N ALA A 742 1.66 -41.62 8.27
CA ALA A 742 0.90 -42.78 7.79
C ALA A 742 -0.17 -43.31 8.76
N PRO A 743 0.11 -43.56 10.06
CA PRO A 743 -0.92 -44.06 10.97
C PRO A 743 -1.98 -43.02 11.37
N LEU A 744 -1.66 -41.73 11.39
CA LEU A 744 -2.66 -40.68 11.57
C LEU A 744 -3.61 -40.62 10.37
N TRP A 745 -3.07 -40.78 9.17
CA TRP A 745 -3.86 -40.84 7.95
C TRP A 745 -4.70 -42.12 7.85
N GLN A 746 -4.18 -43.26 8.29
CA GLN A 746 -4.98 -44.49 8.43
C GLN A 746 -6.13 -44.31 9.42
N LEU A 747 -5.89 -43.61 10.53
CA LEU A 747 -6.93 -43.31 11.51
C LEU A 747 -8.01 -42.40 10.93
N SER A 748 -7.63 -41.36 10.17
CA SER A 748 -8.61 -40.48 9.51
C SER A 748 -9.43 -41.25 8.47
N LEU A 749 -8.81 -42.09 7.64
CA LEU A 749 -9.54 -42.94 6.67
C LEU A 749 -10.48 -43.98 7.33
N PHE A 750 -10.19 -44.37 8.57
CA PHE A 750 -11.03 -45.32 9.30
C PHE A 750 -12.24 -44.66 9.98
N LEU A 751 -12.07 -43.43 10.47
CA LEU A 751 -13.07 -42.73 11.28
C LEU A 751 -13.90 -41.69 10.50
N CYS A 752 -13.34 -41.15 9.41
CA CYS A 752 -13.94 -40.13 8.56
C CYS A 752 -14.24 -40.73 7.18
#